data_AF-A0A938W8E9-F1
#
_entry.id   AF-A0A938W8E9-F1
#
_cell.length_a   1.000
_cell.length_b   1.000
_cell.length_c   1.000
_cell.angle_alpha   90.00
_cell.angle_beta   90.00
_cell.angle_gamma   90.00
#
_symmetry.space_group_name_H-M   'P 1'
#
loop_
_entity.id
_entity.type
_entity.pdbx_description
1 polymer ?
#
loop_
_entity_poly.entity_id
_entity_poly.type
_entity_poly.pdbx_seq_one_letter_code
_entity_poly.pdbx_strand_id
1 'polypeptide(L)'
;MARFGLTALKSLLRRTPRNHWRAPQASWSRPFGQGWESPYTVRYASNLDDGPNHGMPLGGFGAGCIGRAPDGNFNLWHLDGGEHWFGTLPDCQFALFESNGQRQRAHALAVQPKADGSRPGAGEPLSSWQWYPASDGRRSTGTYAARYPLSWTHYSGVFAAEVSCEAFSPILPGNYRQSSYPLAVFVWTLRNPTQQPLDLSLLLSWRNSCGWFTNTDPAAAVHFRDDGSPEHNYVPAIGSTQGHHNRWVDQEGLSGVLLNGDIAAPIAEGQGQWCIATAPQPGVRIQRCSRWNPGGDGSDLWSSFSRDGSIPDSDNDRRSGADDPASAALAVQCRLEPGQSLEIPLVISWDLPVTAFASGSRALRRYTDFFDASGSNAAALAAEALRDWRQWREAIQAWQQPVLERSDLPEPLRMALFNELYDLASGGSLWTAASPQDPVGRFGVLECLDYAWYESLDVRLYGSFALLQLWPELDKSVLRSFARAIPASDPTPRPIGWYFTQGKGRVEAARKVAGATPHDLGAPNERPWDASNYTAYQDCNLWKDLASDFVLQVWRTFKLAPNGEDLRFLADCWPAAVQALHYLKTFDVNNDGLPDNGGAPDQTFDDWPLKGVSAYCGALWIAALEAALAMAQQLQLAMGLDTATEQRTFGSWLEQSRANFDALLWNGEYYKIDAESGTPVVMADQLCGDFYARLLGLPSVVADDRARSALQAVREACFEGFQGGRLGVANGLRRDGTPLDPNGTHPLEVWTGINFGLAAYYRLMGEGGTALAITGAVVEQVYGGGLQFRTPEAITAVNTFRACHYLRAMAIWALWATHTGWQPIPGAEREALAA
;
A
#
# COMPACT_ATOMS: atom_id res chain seq x y z
N MET A 1 -8.85 -72.03 -24.91
CA MET A 1 -8.27 -71.69 -23.58
C MET A 1 -7.37 -70.48 -23.75
N ALA A 2 -7.74 -69.38 -23.12
CA ALA A 2 -6.99 -68.13 -23.11
C ALA A 2 -5.81 -68.20 -22.12
N ARG A 3 -4.70 -67.53 -22.44
CA ARG A 3 -3.73 -67.05 -21.44
C ARG A 3 -3.76 -65.52 -21.45
N PHE A 4 -4.57 -64.98 -20.56
CA PHE A 4 -4.53 -63.59 -20.13
C PHE A 4 -3.33 -63.37 -19.19
N GLY A 5 -2.80 -62.14 -19.19
CA GLY A 5 -2.18 -61.55 -18.00
C GLY A 5 -0.72 -61.14 -18.14
N LEU A 6 -0.48 -59.83 -18.25
CA LEU A 6 0.26 -59.04 -17.23
C LEU A 6 0.70 -57.65 -17.73
N THR A 7 0.51 -57.31 -19.01
CA THR A 7 0.90 -55.98 -19.54
C THR A 7 -0.20 -54.92 -19.51
N ALA A 8 -1.48 -55.31 -19.43
CA ALA A 8 -2.60 -54.37 -19.33
C ALA A 8 -2.88 -53.87 -17.89
N LEU A 9 -2.32 -54.50 -16.85
CA LEU A 9 -2.58 -54.11 -15.45
C LEU A 9 -1.60 -53.06 -14.89
N LYS A 10 -0.50 -52.76 -15.59
CA LYS A 10 0.48 -51.75 -15.15
C LYS A 10 0.14 -50.32 -15.61
N SER A 11 -0.72 -50.13 -16.60
CA SER A 11 -1.24 -48.79 -16.96
C SER A 11 -2.49 -48.38 -16.18
N LEU A 12 -3.20 -49.33 -15.56
CA LEU A 12 -4.41 -49.10 -14.74
C LEU A 12 -4.12 -48.75 -13.27
N LEU A 13 -2.86 -48.81 -12.81
CA LEU A 13 -2.47 -48.59 -11.40
C LEU A 13 -1.54 -47.41 -11.16
N ARG A 14 -1.22 -46.60 -12.18
CA ARG A 14 -0.74 -45.23 -11.94
C ARG A 14 -1.96 -44.34 -11.69
N ARG A 15 -2.51 -44.42 -10.48
CA ARG A 15 -3.12 -43.22 -9.88
C ARG A 15 -1.99 -42.20 -9.80
N THR A 16 -1.90 -41.32 -10.80
CA THR A 16 -1.22 -40.05 -10.62
C THR A 16 -1.78 -39.48 -9.32
N PRO A 17 -0.94 -39.17 -8.31
CA PRO A 17 -1.45 -38.51 -7.12
C PRO A 17 -2.28 -37.31 -7.60
N ARG A 18 -3.48 -37.11 -7.05
CA ARG A 18 -4.13 -35.80 -7.19
C ARG A 18 -3.12 -34.82 -6.63
N ASN A 19 -2.41 -34.10 -7.50
CA ASN A 19 -1.55 -33.02 -7.08
C ASN A 19 -2.50 -31.97 -6.49
N HIS A 20 -2.60 -31.96 -5.17
CA HIS A 20 -3.24 -30.87 -4.47
C HIS A 20 -2.51 -29.59 -4.87
N TRP A 21 -3.25 -28.62 -5.41
CA TRP A 21 -2.69 -27.31 -5.70
C TRP A 21 -2.03 -26.76 -4.43
N ARG A 22 -0.86 -26.15 -4.60
CA ARG A 22 -0.13 -25.49 -3.52
C ARG A 22 0.02 -24.04 -3.90
N ALA A 23 -0.13 -23.17 -2.91
CA ALA A 23 0.20 -21.76 -3.08
C ALA A 23 1.63 -21.64 -3.61
N PRO A 24 1.89 -20.71 -4.55
CA PRO A 24 3.26 -20.42 -4.97
C PRO A 24 4.14 -20.07 -3.76
N GLN A 25 5.44 -20.30 -3.92
CA GLN A 25 6.42 -20.03 -2.88
C GLN A 25 6.34 -18.59 -2.38
N ALA A 26 6.51 -18.38 -1.08
CA ALA A 26 6.46 -17.06 -0.45
C ALA A 26 5.17 -16.29 -0.77
N SER A 27 4.04 -16.99 -0.81
CA SER A 27 2.72 -16.40 -0.90
C SER A 27 1.97 -16.57 0.41
N TRP A 28 1.29 -15.50 0.85
CA TRP A 28 0.26 -15.65 1.88
C TRP A 28 -0.86 -16.50 1.31
N SER A 29 -1.48 -17.38 2.10
CA SER A 29 -2.61 -18.16 1.61
C SER A 29 -3.61 -18.48 2.71
N ARG A 30 -4.87 -18.63 2.30
CA ARG A 30 -5.98 -18.97 3.17
C ARG A 30 -6.98 -19.85 2.44
N PRO A 31 -7.57 -20.87 3.09
CA PRO A 31 -8.69 -21.60 2.52
C PRO A 31 -9.82 -20.65 2.09
N PHE A 32 -10.37 -20.90 0.90
CA PHE A 32 -11.32 -19.98 0.26
C PHE A 32 -12.52 -19.71 1.17
N GLY A 33 -12.82 -18.44 1.43
CA GLY A 33 -13.97 -18.05 2.26
C GLY A 33 -13.87 -18.39 3.74
N GLN A 34 -12.75 -18.91 4.23
CA GLN A 34 -12.60 -19.18 5.67
C GLN A 34 -12.45 -17.84 6.42
N GLY A 35 -13.37 -17.55 7.35
CA GLY A 35 -13.27 -16.40 8.25
C GLY A 35 -12.17 -16.54 9.30
N TRP A 36 -11.96 -15.52 10.13
CA TRP A 36 -10.96 -15.51 11.21
C TRP A 36 -11.63 -15.75 12.56
N GLU A 37 -11.01 -16.57 13.42
CA GLU A 37 -11.54 -16.88 14.75
C GLU A 37 -11.32 -15.74 15.75
N SER A 38 -10.16 -15.08 15.69
CA SER A 38 -9.80 -13.97 16.57
C SER A 38 -8.96 -12.94 15.81
N PRO A 39 -9.55 -12.23 14.82
CA PRO A 39 -8.85 -11.17 14.12
C PRO A 39 -8.53 -10.01 15.09
N TYR A 40 -7.49 -9.25 14.79
CA TYR A 40 -7.26 -7.97 15.45
C TYR A 40 -8.44 -7.02 15.16
N THR A 41 -8.80 -6.21 16.15
CA THR A 41 -9.85 -5.19 16.03
C THR A 41 -9.30 -3.81 16.35
N VAL A 42 -9.93 -2.77 15.80
CA VAL A 42 -9.46 -1.41 16.03
C VAL A 42 -9.55 -1.00 17.51
N ARG A 43 -8.56 -0.26 17.98
CA ARG A 43 -8.48 0.23 19.36
C ARG A 43 -9.42 1.40 19.62
N TYR A 44 -9.51 2.33 18.67
CA TYR A 44 -10.29 3.55 18.77
C TYR A 44 -11.43 3.54 17.75
N ALA A 45 -12.64 3.85 18.19
CA ALA A 45 -13.83 3.84 17.32
C ALA A 45 -13.78 4.89 16.20
N SER A 46 -12.90 5.90 16.32
CA SER A 46 -12.63 6.90 15.28
C SER A 46 -11.72 6.39 14.16
N ASN A 47 -11.08 5.23 14.34
CA ASN A 47 -10.25 4.62 13.31
C ASN A 47 -11.02 3.55 12.51
N LEU A 48 -10.61 3.35 11.27
CA LEU A 48 -11.19 2.42 10.30
C LEU A 48 -11.04 0.96 10.75
N ASP A 49 -12.13 0.19 10.63
CA ASP A 49 -12.11 -1.27 10.75
C ASP A 49 -13.11 -1.96 9.80
N ASP A 50 -12.61 -2.35 8.64
CA ASP A 50 -13.40 -3.08 7.63
C ASP A 50 -13.49 -4.60 7.90
N GLY A 51 -12.95 -5.06 9.03
CA GLY A 51 -12.75 -6.48 9.33
C GLY A 51 -11.68 -7.16 8.46
N PRO A 52 -11.36 -8.44 8.69
CA PRO A 52 -10.15 -9.07 8.16
C PRO A 52 -10.22 -9.52 6.70
N ASN A 53 -11.34 -9.31 6.00
CA ASN A 53 -11.57 -9.87 4.66
C ASN A 53 -10.95 -9.01 3.55
N HIS A 54 -9.65 -8.75 3.64
CA HIS A 54 -8.86 -8.00 2.65
C HIS A 54 -8.08 -8.95 1.76
N GLY A 55 -8.13 -8.67 0.46
CA GLY A 55 -7.30 -9.30 -0.56
C GLY A 55 -6.30 -8.30 -1.13
N MET A 56 -5.50 -8.79 -2.07
CA MET A 56 -4.49 -8.00 -2.75
C MET A 56 -5.19 -6.93 -3.63
N PRO A 57 -4.76 -5.66 -3.58
CA PRO A 57 -5.32 -4.64 -4.47
C PRO A 57 -4.87 -4.85 -5.93
N LEU A 58 -5.73 -4.44 -6.85
CA LEU A 58 -5.54 -4.50 -8.30
C LEU A 58 -5.77 -3.10 -8.88
N GLY A 59 -4.72 -2.50 -9.41
CA GLY A 59 -4.68 -1.14 -9.98
C GLY A 59 -3.26 -0.59 -9.92
N GLY A 60 -2.91 0.28 -10.87
CA GLY A 60 -1.64 0.99 -10.88
C GLY A 60 -1.58 2.11 -9.83
N PHE A 61 -0.37 2.54 -9.52
CA PHE A 61 -0.10 3.66 -8.62
C PHE A 61 -0.77 4.94 -9.13
N GLY A 62 -1.46 5.67 -8.25
CA GLY A 62 -2.19 6.90 -8.60
C GLY A 62 -3.37 6.72 -9.56
N ALA A 63 -3.65 5.50 -10.01
CA ALA A 63 -4.75 5.17 -10.92
C ALA A 63 -6.05 4.81 -10.18
N GLY A 64 -5.94 4.64 -8.86
CA GLY A 64 -6.93 3.96 -8.04
C GLY A 64 -6.86 2.43 -8.18
N CYS A 65 -7.49 1.71 -7.26
CA CYS A 65 -7.49 0.25 -7.25
C CYS A 65 -8.80 -0.36 -6.74
N ILE A 66 -8.99 -1.64 -7.04
CA ILE A 66 -10.07 -2.50 -6.52
C ILE A 66 -9.46 -3.70 -5.78
N GLY A 67 -10.12 -4.19 -4.73
CA GLY A 67 -9.70 -5.38 -3.99
C GLY A 67 -10.67 -6.54 -4.16
N ARG A 68 -10.13 -7.73 -4.45
CA ARG A 68 -10.87 -9.00 -4.44
C ARG A 68 -10.43 -9.86 -3.27
N ALA A 69 -11.34 -10.07 -2.33
CA ALA A 69 -11.06 -10.70 -1.05
C ALA A 69 -10.90 -12.24 -1.14
N PRO A 70 -10.36 -12.89 -0.09
CA PRO A 70 -10.16 -14.35 -0.02
C PRO A 70 -11.45 -15.20 -0.12
N ASP A 71 -12.60 -14.57 0.06
CA ASP A 71 -13.92 -15.17 -0.15
C ASP A 71 -14.47 -14.93 -1.57
N GLY A 72 -13.72 -14.27 -2.45
CA GLY A 72 -14.06 -13.99 -3.84
C GLY A 72 -14.85 -12.70 -4.08
N ASN A 73 -15.30 -12.01 -3.03
CA ASN A 73 -16.05 -10.75 -3.16
C ASN A 73 -15.13 -9.58 -3.56
N PHE A 74 -15.66 -8.66 -4.39
CA PHE A 74 -15.02 -7.37 -4.63
C PHE A 74 -15.57 -6.36 -3.62
N ASN A 75 -14.73 -5.95 -2.67
CA ASN A 75 -15.16 -5.20 -1.49
C ASN A 75 -14.36 -3.93 -1.21
N LEU A 76 -13.15 -3.77 -1.75
CA LEU A 76 -12.33 -2.58 -1.55
C LEU A 76 -12.29 -1.75 -2.84
N TRP A 77 -12.54 -0.45 -2.71
CA TRP A 77 -12.63 0.48 -3.83
C TRP A 77 -11.94 1.79 -3.46
N HIS A 78 -10.69 1.94 -3.89
CA HIS A 78 -9.88 3.16 -3.72
C HIS A 78 -9.69 3.79 -5.10
N LEU A 79 -10.80 4.23 -5.69
CA LEU A 79 -10.80 4.75 -7.06
C LEU A 79 -10.64 6.27 -7.10
N ASP A 80 -10.90 6.93 -5.99
CA ASP A 80 -10.62 8.34 -5.76
C ASP A 80 -9.35 8.47 -4.89
N GLY A 81 -8.49 9.41 -5.27
CA GLY A 81 -7.13 9.54 -4.74
C GLY A 81 -7.14 10.00 -3.29
N GLY A 82 -6.84 9.08 -2.38
CA GLY A 82 -6.83 9.34 -0.94
C GLY A 82 -8.14 9.06 -0.23
N GLU A 83 -9.13 8.52 -0.94
CA GLU A 83 -10.46 8.24 -0.39
C GLU A 83 -10.76 6.75 -0.32
N HIS A 84 -11.55 6.37 0.68
CA HIS A 84 -11.80 4.98 1.03
C HIS A 84 -13.29 4.63 0.90
N TRP A 85 -13.60 3.57 0.15
CA TRP A 85 -14.90 2.91 0.21
C TRP A 85 -14.75 1.39 0.31
N PHE A 86 -15.30 0.81 1.37
CA PHE A 86 -15.38 -0.64 1.56
C PHE A 86 -16.83 -1.12 1.57
N GLY A 87 -17.18 -1.93 0.57
CA GLY A 87 -18.52 -2.44 0.37
C GLY A 87 -18.57 -3.45 -0.77
N THR A 88 -19.31 -4.54 -0.58
CA THR A 88 -19.45 -5.55 -1.63
C THR A 88 -20.46 -5.12 -2.68
N LEU A 89 -20.09 -5.19 -3.96
CA LEU A 89 -21.03 -5.10 -5.09
C LEU A 89 -21.30 -6.52 -5.63
N PRO A 90 -22.43 -7.17 -5.28
CA PRO A 90 -22.65 -8.60 -5.53
C PRO A 90 -22.65 -9.02 -7.00
N ASP A 91 -22.99 -8.11 -7.90
CA ASP A 91 -23.03 -8.30 -9.36
C ASP A 91 -21.70 -7.98 -10.05
N CYS A 92 -20.72 -7.42 -9.34
CA CYS A 92 -19.33 -7.38 -9.77
C CYS A 92 -18.68 -8.72 -9.42
N GLN A 93 -18.84 -9.72 -10.28
CA GLN A 93 -18.48 -11.11 -9.96
C GLN A 93 -18.09 -11.96 -11.16
N PHE A 94 -17.26 -12.97 -10.87
CA PHE A 94 -17.05 -14.09 -11.78
C PHE A 94 -18.00 -15.23 -11.44
N ALA A 95 -18.43 -16.01 -12.44
CA ALA A 95 -19.18 -17.24 -12.23
C ALA A 95 -18.73 -18.34 -13.19
N LEU A 96 -18.90 -19.61 -12.80
CA LEU A 96 -18.61 -20.75 -13.68
C LEU A 96 -19.81 -21.68 -13.76
N PHE A 97 -20.21 -21.99 -15.00
CA PHE A 97 -21.10 -23.10 -15.34
C PHE A 97 -20.26 -24.30 -15.79
N GLU A 98 -20.67 -25.49 -15.36
CA GLU A 98 -20.11 -26.78 -15.78
C GLU A 98 -21.23 -27.78 -16.09
N SER A 99 -21.14 -28.45 -17.24
CA SER A 99 -21.97 -29.59 -17.60
C SER A 99 -21.14 -30.74 -18.16
N ASN A 100 -21.52 -31.96 -17.84
CA ASN A 100 -20.99 -33.19 -18.45
C ASN A 100 -22.07 -33.93 -19.29
N GLY A 101 -23.17 -33.25 -19.61
CA GLY A 101 -24.33 -33.82 -20.31
C GLY A 101 -25.30 -34.61 -19.43
N GLN A 102 -24.95 -34.97 -18.20
CA GLN A 102 -25.83 -35.64 -17.24
C GLN A 102 -26.14 -34.80 -16.00
N ARG A 103 -25.16 -34.02 -15.56
CA ARG A 103 -25.27 -33.09 -14.44
C ARG A 103 -24.73 -31.75 -14.88
N GLN A 104 -25.37 -30.70 -14.39
CA GLN A 104 -24.92 -29.33 -14.54
C GLN A 104 -24.91 -28.62 -13.19
N ARG A 105 -24.03 -27.64 -13.06
CA ARG A 105 -23.95 -26.75 -11.91
C ARG A 105 -23.46 -25.39 -12.36
N ALA A 106 -23.90 -24.33 -11.69
CA ALA A 106 -23.34 -23.00 -11.83
C ALA A 106 -23.09 -22.41 -10.44
N HIS A 107 -21.97 -21.73 -10.27
CA HIS A 107 -21.68 -21.00 -9.05
C HIS A 107 -21.05 -19.65 -9.36
N ALA A 108 -21.56 -18.59 -8.72
CA ALA A 108 -20.86 -17.33 -8.58
C ALA A 108 -19.66 -17.58 -7.66
N LEU A 109 -18.46 -17.23 -8.12
CA LEU A 109 -17.18 -17.65 -7.55
C LEU A 109 -16.76 -16.78 -6.36
N ALA A 110 -17.73 -16.51 -5.48
CA ALA A 110 -17.63 -15.85 -4.20
C ALA A 110 -18.51 -16.55 -3.16
N VAL A 111 -18.17 -16.40 -1.88
CA VAL A 111 -19.06 -16.71 -0.77
C VAL A 111 -20.21 -15.70 -0.79
N GLN A 112 -21.42 -16.19 -0.51
CA GLN A 112 -22.63 -15.39 -0.57
C GLN A 112 -22.49 -14.07 0.22
N PRO A 113 -22.61 -12.91 -0.45
CA PRO A 113 -22.54 -11.63 0.23
C PRO A 113 -23.77 -11.40 1.11
N LYS A 114 -23.55 -10.74 2.24
CA LYS A 114 -24.63 -10.45 3.21
C LYS A 114 -25.54 -9.30 2.76
N ALA A 115 -25.03 -8.37 1.96
CA ALA A 115 -25.74 -7.19 1.47
C ALA A 115 -25.10 -6.65 0.19
N ASP A 116 -25.83 -5.83 -0.54
CA ASP A 116 -25.30 -4.95 -1.59
C ASP A 116 -24.88 -3.63 -0.94
N GLY A 117 -23.57 -3.35 -0.93
CA GLY A 117 -22.99 -2.17 -0.27
C GLY A 117 -23.52 -0.85 -0.82
N SER A 118 -24.00 -0.81 -2.07
CA SER A 118 -24.61 0.39 -2.62
C SER A 118 -26.10 0.54 -2.28
N ARG A 119 -26.70 -0.45 -1.59
CA ARG A 119 -28.12 -0.48 -1.20
C ARG A 119 -28.28 -1.08 0.21
N PRO A 120 -27.79 -0.40 1.27
CA PRO A 120 -27.73 -0.95 2.64
C PRO A 120 -29.10 -1.26 3.27
N GLY A 121 -30.21 -0.81 2.69
CA GLY A 121 -31.58 -1.15 3.12
C GLY A 121 -32.28 -2.21 2.25
N ALA A 122 -31.62 -2.73 1.20
CA ALA A 122 -32.19 -3.79 0.38
C ALA A 122 -32.13 -5.15 1.11
N GLY A 123 -33.00 -6.08 0.69
CA GLY A 123 -32.97 -7.46 1.16
C GLY A 123 -31.76 -8.23 0.65
N GLU A 124 -31.83 -9.56 0.74
CA GLU A 124 -30.79 -10.46 0.25
C GLU A 124 -30.47 -10.18 -1.24
N PRO A 125 -29.21 -9.86 -1.58
CA PRO A 125 -28.86 -9.50 -2.94
C PRO A 125 -28.79 -10.74 -3.84
N LEU A 126 -29.31 -10.61 -5.06
CA LEU A 126 -29.21 -11.62 -6.13
C LEU A 126 -29.60 -13.04 -5.67
N SER A 127 -30.75 -13.19 -4.99
CA SER A 127 -31.20 -14.44 -4.39
C SER A 127 -31.43 -15.61 -5.36
N SER A 128 -31.52 -15.35 -6.68
CA SER A 128 -31.55 -16.40 -7.70
C SER A 128 -30.17 -17.03 -7.95
N TRP A 129 -29.07 -16.39 -7.55
CA TRP A 129 -27.71 -16.86 -7.79
C TRP A 129 -27.33 -18.01 -6.84
N GLN A 130 -26.64 -19.03 -7.37
CA GLN A 130 -25.98 -20.02 -6.53
C GLN A 130 -24.55 -19.56 -6.24
N TRP A 131 -24.21 -19.39 -4.97
CA TRP A 131 -22.89 -18.92 -4.54
C TRP A 131 -21.92 -20.08 -4.29
N TYR A 132 -20.62 -19.81 -4.38
CA TYR A 132 -19.59 -20.81 -4.16
C TYR A 132 -19.40 -21.04 -2.64
N PRO A 133 -19.38 -22.30 -2.17
CA PRO A 133 -19.29 -22.57 -0.75
C PRO A 133 -17.91 -22.20 -0.18
N ALA A 134 -17.89 -21.61 1.01
CA ALA A 134 -16.68 -21.43 1.79
C ALA A 134 -16.05 -22.78 2.19
N SER A 135 -14.75 -22.77 2.41
CA SER A 135 -14.04 -23.87 3.05
C SER A 135 -14.36 -23.89 4.55
N ASP A 136 -14.51 -25.08 5.12
CA ASP A 136 -14.70 -25.31 6.54
C ASP A 136 -13.72 -26.37 7.07
N GLY A 137 -13.74 -26.63 8.39
CA GLY A 137 -12.86 -27.63 9.02
C GLY A 137 -13.04 -29.07 8.54
N ARG A 138 -14.06 -29.36 7.72
CA ARG A 138 -14.35 -30.70 7.16
C ARG A 138 -14.13 -30.78 5.66
N ARG A 139 -14.29 -29.67 4.93
CA ARG A 139 -14.23 -29.62 3.47
C ARG A 139 -13.50 -28.35 3.02
N SER A 140 -12.36 -28.54 2.37
CA SER A 140 -11.75 -27.49 1.54
C SER A 140 -12.50 -27.40 0.21
N THR A 141 -12.91 -26.18 -0.15
CA THR A 141 -13.55 -25.85 -1.43
C THR A 141 -12.62 -25.04 -2.32
N GLY A 142 -11.46 -24.61 -1.82
CA GLY A 142 -10.50 -23.81 -2.56
C GLY A 142 -9.45 -23.15 -1.66
N THR A 143 -8.61 -22.35 -2.28
CA THR A 143 -7.56 -21.58 -1.60
C THR A 143 -7.35 -20.26 -2.33
N TYR A 144 -7.32 -19.17 -1.57
CA TYR A 144 -6.81 -17.88 -2.03
C TYR A 144 -5.34 -17.77 -1.62
N ALA A 145 -4.50 -17.21 -2.48
CA ALA A 145 -3.12 -16.87 -2.17
C ALA A 145 -2.70 -15.55 -2.80
N ALA A 146 -1.71 -14.87 -2.22
CA ALA A 146 -1.20 -13.61 -2.73
C ALA A 146 0.28 -13.39 -2.44
N ARG A 147 0.95 -12.83 -3.45
CA ARG A 147 2.33 -12.34 -3.47
C ARG A 147 2.39 -11.15 -4.42
N TYR A 148 2.08 -9.97 -3.89
CA TYR A 148 1.86 -8.75 -4.67
C TYR A 148 2.97 -8.50 -5.71
N PRO A 149 2.64 -8.19 -6.97
CA PRO A 149 1.30 -7.88 -7.49
C PRO A 149 0.52 -9.09 -8.05
N LEU A 150 0.86 -10.33 -7.68
CA LEU A 150 0.17 -11.54 -8.12
C LEU A 150 -0.74 -12.11 -7.02
N SER A 151 -1.96 -12.50 -7.39
CA SER A 151 -2.86 -13.28 -6.54
C SER A 151 -3.39 -14.49 -7.29
N TRP A 152 -3.75 -15.53 -6.55
CA TRP A 152 -4.30 -16.77 -7.07
C TRP A 152 -5.53 -17.17 -6.30
N THR A 153 -6.55 -17.62 -7.01
CA THR A 153 -7.67 -18.37 -6.41
C THR A 153 -7.77 -19.71 -7.08
N HIS A 154 -7.64 -20.79 -6.31
CA HIS A 154 -7.85 -22.15 -6.76
C HIS A 154 -9.16 -22.69 -6.20
N TYR A 155 -10.01 -23.24 -7.06
CA TYR A 155 -11.31 -23.82 -6.68
C TYR A 155 -11.23 -25.33 -6.76
N SER A 156 -11.68 -26.02 -5.72
CA SER A 156 -11.59 -27.48 -5.60
C SER A 156 -12.83 -28.10 -4.98
N GLY A 157 -13.10 -29.37 -5.31
CA GLY A 157 -14.15 -30.16 -4.66
C GLY A 157 -15.60 -29.75 -4.97
N VAL A 158 -15.84 -28.73 -5.80
CA VAL A 158 -17.18 -28.32 -6.26
C VAL A 158 -17.38 -28.65 -7.74
N PHE A 159 -16.40 -28.35 -8.59
CA PHE A 159 -16.42 -28.69 -10.02
C PHE A 159 -15.70 -30.01 -10.29
N ALA A 160 -16.02 -30.65 -11.42
CA ALA A 160 -15.24 -31.75 -11.97
C ALA A 160 -13.99 -31.25 -12.71
N ALA A 161 -14.06 -30.06 -13.29
CA ALA A 161 -12.94 -29.32 -13.83
C ALA A 161 -11.98 -28.85 -12.72
N GLU A 162 -10.69 -28.76 -13.05
CA GLU A 162 -9.72 -27.99 -12.30
C GLU A 162 -9.85 -26.52 -12.72
N VAL A 163 -10.05 -25.62 -11.75
CA VAL A 163 -10.35 -24.21 -11.99
C VAL A 163 -9.43 -23.34 -11.13
N SER A 164 -8.71 -22.43 -11.77
CA SER A 164 -7.93 -21.42 -11.06
C SER A 164 -7.93 -20.08 -11.80
N CYS A 165 -7.74 -19.01 -11.04
CA CYS A 165 -7.58 -17.65 -11.55
C CYS A 165 -6.28 -17.09 -10.97
N GLU A 166 -5.40 -16.58 -11.84
CA GLU A 166 -4.30 -15.69 -11.46
C GLU A 166 -4.71 -14.25 -11.79
N ALA A 167 -4.61 -13.32 -10.84
CA ALA A 167 -4.98 -11.93 -11.04
C ALA A 167 -3.84 -10.98 -10.68
N PHE A 168 -3.62 -9.95 -11.51
CA PHE A 168 -2.56 -8.96 -11.31
C PHE A 168 -2.79 -7.64 -12.06
N SER A 169 -2.08 -6.61 -11.64
CA SER A 169 -1.82 -5.38 -12.39
C SER A 169 -0.32 -5.29 -12.71
N PRO A 170 0.10 -4.60 -13.79
CA PRO A 170 1.50 -4.63 -14.25
C PRO A 170 2.41 -3.70 -13.43
N ILE A 171 2.61 -4.03 -12.15
CA ILE A 171 3.49 -3.33 -11.22
C ILE A 171 4.92 -3.83 -11.39
N LEU A 172 5.78 -2.98 -11.93
CA LEU A 172 7.12 -3.34 -12.38
C LEU A 172 8.15 -2.31 -11.85
N PRO A 173 9.19 -2.75 -11.11
CA PRO A 173 10.27 -1.86 -10.66
C PRO A 173 10.89 -1.07 -11.82
N GLY A 174 11.13 0.23 -11.59
CA GLY A 174 11.66 1.20 -12.54
C GLY A 174 10.80 1.44 -13.79
N ASN A 175 9.56 0.93 -13.81
CA ASN A 175 8.61 1.18 -14.87
C ASN A 175 7.64 2.29 -14.46
N TYR A 176 7.76 3.44 -15.12
CA TYR A 176 6.95 4.64 -14.82
C TYR A 176 5.74 4.83 -15.75
N ARG A 177 5.40 3.79 -16.54
CA ARG A 177 4.28 3.74 -17.48
C ARG A 177 3.26 2.69 -17.05
N GLN A 178 3.58 1.40 -17.21
CA GLN A 178 2.67 0.31 -16.89
C GLN A 178 2.29 0.27 -15.40
N SER A 179 3.21 0.62 -14.49
CA SER A 179 2.88 0.69 -13.06
C SER A 179 1.85 1.76 -12.71
N SER A 180 1.50 2.67 -13.63
CA SER A 180 0.43 3.66 -13.47
C SER A 180 -0.93 3.22 -14.03
N TYR A 181 -1.02 2.04 -14.65
CA TYR A 181 -2.19 1.69 -15.44
C TYR A 181 -3.43 1.34 -14.59
N PRO A 182 -4.60 1.93 -14.88
CA PRO A 182 -5.87 1.63 -14.22
C PRO A 182 -6.53 0.36 -14.79
N LEU A 183 -5.88 -0.80 -14.58
CA LEU A 183 -6.40 -2.09 -15.07
C LEU A 183 -6.00 -3.27 -14.18
N ALA A 184 -6.76 -4.35 -14.33
CA ALA A 184 -6.51 -5.65 -13.74
C ALA A 184 -6.68 -6.77 -14.79
N VAL A 185 -5.74 -7.70 -14.82
CA VAL A 185 -5.78 -8.91 -15.66
C VAL A 185 -6.15 -10.10 -14.79
N PHE A 186 -7.10 -10.92 -15.26
CA PHE A 186 -7.54 -12.16 -14.65
C PHE A 186 -7.34 -13.31 -15.63
N VAL A 187 -6.33 -14.14 -15.40
CA VAL A 187 -6.00 -15.30 -16.24
C VAL A 187 -6.64 -16.54 -15.64
N TRP A 188 -7.74 -16.98 -16.26
CA TRP A 188 -8.45 -18.18 -15.84
C TRP A 188 -7.88 -19.42 -16.52
N THR A 189 -7.50 -20.42 -15.74
CA THR A 189 -7.12 -21.75 -16.25
C THR A 189 -8.24 -22.73 -15.95
N LEU A 190 -8.82 -23.28 -17.02
CA LEU A 190 -9.81 -24.35 -16.95
C LEU A 190 -9.15 -25.63 -17.49
N ARG A 191 -9.25 -26.73 -16.75
CA ARG A 191 -8.71 -28.02 -17.18
C ARG A 191 -9.71 -29.14 -16.91
N ASN A 192 -9.84 -30.07 -17.85
CA ASN A 192 -10.68 -31.25 -17.71
C ASN A 192 -9.83 -32.46 -17.30
N PRO A 193 -9.77 -32.84 -16.01
CA PRO A 193 -9.06 -34.03 -15.55
C PRO A 193 -9.88 -35.33 -15.72
N THR A 194 -11.11 -35.23 -16.23
CA THR A 194 -12.04 -36.36 -16.30
C THR A 194 -11.85 -37.18 -17.58
N GLN A 195 -12.66 -38.23 -17.73
CA GLN A 195 -12.69 -39.10 -18.92
C GLN A 195 -13.89 -38.81 -19.84
N GLN A 196 -14.62 -37.72 -19.58
CA GLN A 196 -15.76 -37.30 -20.39
C GLN A 196 -15.57 -35.83 -20.79
N PRO A 197 -16.13 -35.38 -21.92
CA PRO A 197 -16.12 -33.96 -22.27
C PRO A 197 -16.84 -33.12 -21.21
N LEU A 198 -16.35 -31.90 -20.99
CA LEU A 198 -16.99 -30.90 -20.13
C LEU A 198 -17.32 -29.66 -20.97
N ASP A 199 -18.59 -29.23 -20.92
CA ASP A 199 -19.02 -27.94 -21.44
C ASP A 199 -18.95 -26.92 -20.29
N LEU A 200 -18.17 -25.85 -20.47
CA LEU A 200 -17.88 -24.84 -19.46
C LEU A 200 -18.27 -23.45 -19.95
N SER A 201 -18.72 -22.57 -19.06
CA SER A 201 -18.92 -21.15 -19.38
C SER A 201 -18.46 -20.28 -18.22
N LEU A 202 -17.48 -19.42 -18.48
CA LEU A 202 -16.93 -18.47 -17.52
C LEU A 202 -17.58 -17.10 -17.74
N LEU A 203 -18.29 -16.61 -16.72
CA LEU A 203 -18.95 -15.31 -16.69
C LEU A 203 -18.08 -14.29 -15.93
N LEU A 204 -18.03 -13.07 -16.44
CA LEU A 204 -17.70 -11.86 -15.70
C LEU A 204 -18.90 -10.90 -15.81
N SER A 205 -19.46 -10.50 -14.68
CA SER A 205 -20.44 -9.42 -14.58
C SER A 205 -19.81 -8.23 -13.87
N TRP A 206 -20.16 -7.01 -14.30
CA TRP A 206 -19.61 -5.78 -13.75
C TRP A 206 -20.64 -4.65 -13.77
N ARG A 207 -20.77 -3.94 -12.64
CA ARG A 207 -21.67 -2.79 -12.50
C ARG A 207 -21.04 -1.55 -13.12
N ASN A 208 -21.84 -0.74 -13.83
CA ASN A 208 -21.41 0.59 -14.23
C ASN A 208 -21.38 1.49 -12.98
N SER A 209 -20.18 1.87 -12.54
CA SER A 209 -19.93 2.71 -11.37
C SER A 209 -19.30 4.06 -11.75
N CYS A 210 -19.38 4.47 -13.01
CA CYS A 210 -18.93 5.81 -13.42
C CYS A 210 -19.65 6.89 -12.60
N GLY A 211 -18.90 7.86 -12.11
CA GLY A 211 -19.41 8.96 -11.30
C GLY A 211 -19.71 8.60 -9.83
N TRP A 212 -19.41 7.38 -9.37
CA TRP A 212 -19.62 6.99 -7.97
C TRP A 212 -18.53 7.51 -7.03
N PHE A 213 -17.28 7.41 -7.48
CA PHE A 213 -16.08 7.70 -6.69
C PHE A 213 -15.62 9.12 -6.99
N THR A 214 -16.35 10.06 -6.41
CA THR A 214 -16.08 11.49 -6.42
C THR A 214 -16.82 12.10 -5.24
N ASN A 215 -16.26 13.15 -4.64
CA ASN A 215 -16.89 13.80 -3.51
C ASN A 215 -18.13 14.61 -3.95
N THR A 216 -19.30 14.29 -3.38
CA THR A 216 -20.54 15.04 -3.63
C THR A 216 -20.75 16.21 -2.68
N ASP A 217 -19.95 16.31 -1.62
CA ASP A 217 -19.92 17.47 -0.75
C ASP A 217 -18.91 18.51 -1.30
N PRO A 218 -19.37 19.67 -1.84
CA PRO A 218 -18.46 20.68 -2.36
C PRO A 218 -17.76 21.48 -1.25
N ALA A 219 -18.14 21.29 0.02
CA ALA A 219 -17.56 22.03 1.13
C ALA A 219 -16.14 21.52 1.42
N ALA A 220 -15.13 22.28 0.99
CA ALA A 220 -13.73 22.08 1.41
C ALA A 220 -13.47 22.58 2.85
N ALA A 221 -14.48 22.52 3.73
CA ALA A 221 -14.34 22.98 5.11
C ALA A 221 -13.54 21.94 5.90
N VAL A 222 -12.39 22.36 6.44
CA VAL A 222 -11.68 21.55 7.44
C VAL A 222 -12.45 21.65 8.74
N HIS A 223 -13.01 20.52 9.18
CA HIS A 223 -13.60 20.40 10.50
C HIS A 223 -12.53 19.91 11.46
N PHE A 224 -12.57 20.38 12.70
CA PHE A 224 -11.66 19.91 13.74
C PHE A 224 -12.49 19.10 14.73
N ARG A 225 -12.05 17.87 15.01
CA ARG A 225 -12.65 17.00 16.01
C ARG A 225 -12.41 17.55 17.42
N ASP A 226 -13.04 16.94 18.42
CA ASP A 226 -12.85 17.33 19.83
C ASP A 226 -11.40 17.11 20.32
N ASP A 227 -10.63 16.24 19.66
CA ASP A 227 -9.18 16.05 19.88
C ASP A 227 -8.30 17.03 19.07
N GLY A 228 -8.94 17.93 18.30
CA GLY A 228 -8.33 18.93 17.42
C GLY A 228 -7.62 18.38 16.19
N SER A 229 -7.79 17.10 15.86
CA SER A 229 -7.39 16.58 14.56
C SER A 229 -8.31 17.10 13.45
N PRO A 230 -7.75 17.51 12.29
CA PRO A 230 -8.54 17.91 11.14
C PRO A 230 -9.21 16.70 10.50
N GLU A 231 -10.47 16.86 10.11
CA GLU A 231 -11.23 15.89 9.33
C GLU A 231 -11.93 16.58 8.15
N HIS A 232 -12.19 15.79 7.12
CA HIS A 232 -13.05 16.21 6.02
C HIS A 232 -14.10 15.15 5.71
N ASN A 233 -15.23 15.61 5.20
CA ASN A 233 -16.28 14.72 4.75
C ASN A 233 -16.01 14.31 3.30
N TYR A 234 -15.99 13.00 3.09
CA TYR A 234 -16.08 12.40 1.77
C TYR A 234 -17.43 11.70 1.64
N VAL A 235 -18.26 12.20 0.74
CA VAL A 235 -19.58 11.62 0.47
C VAL A 235 -19.60 11.15 -0.98
N PRO A 236 -19.28 9.87 -1.26
CA PRO A 236 -19.30 9.36 -2.61
C PRO A 236 -20.73 9.19 -3.12
N ALA A 237 -20.93 9.32 -4.44
CA ALA A 237 -22.22 9.12 -5.09
C ALA A 237 -22.57 7.63 -5.31
N ILE A 238 -22.26 6.77 -4.32
CA ILE A 238 -22.46 5.33 -4.41
C ILE A 238 -23.93 5.02 -4.72
N GLY A 239 -24.15 4.17 -5.72
CA GLY A 239 -25.50 3.81 -6.16
C GLY A 239 -26.14 4.79 -7.16
N SER A 240 -25.46 5.90 -7.52
CA SER A 240 -25.95 6.80 -8.57
C SER A 240 -26.03 6.08 -9.93
N THR A 241 -27.12 6.26 -10.67
CA THR A 241 -27.35 5.51 -11.92
C THR A 241 -27.56 6.41 -13.13
N GLN A 242 -27.71 7.72 -12.90
CA GLN A 242 -28.08 8.66 -13.94
C GLN A 242 -27.02 8.71 -15.05
N GLY A 243 -27.46 8.61 -16.32
CA GLY A 243 -26.61 8.81 -17.49
C GLY A 243 -25.75 7.61 -17.91
N HIS A 244 -25.68 6.55 -17.10
CA HIS A 244 -24.94 5.33 -17.42
C HIS A 244 -25.47 4.64 -18.68
N HIS A 245 -24.58 4.20 -19.56
CA HIS A 245 -24.94 3.43 -20.75
C HIS A 245 -23.81 2.48 -21.12
N ASN A 246 -24.16 1.29 -21.61
CA ASN A 246 -23.21 0.22 -21.85
C ASN A 246 -23.40 -0.29 -23.28
N ARG A 247 -22.30 -0.53 -23.99
CA ARG A 247 -22.32 -1.01 -25.37
C ARG A 247 -21.21 -2.01 -25.64
N TRP A 248 -21.39 -2.83 -26.66
CA TRP A 248 -20.34 -3.71 -27.14
C TRP A 248 -19.15 -2.92 -27.66
N VAL A 249 -17.99 -3.55 -27.55
CA VAL A 249 -16.78 -3.09 -28.21
C VAL A 249 -16.09 -4.30 -28.84
N ASP A 250 -15.71 -4.14 -30.10
CA ASP A 250 -14.88 -5.09 -30.85
C ASP A 250 -13.75 -4.30 -31.51
N GLN A 251 -12.52 -4.76 -31.28
CA GLN A 251 -11.30 -4.25 -31.90
C GLN A 251 -10.36 -5.43 -32.17
N GLU A 252 -9.25 -5.21 -32.88
CA GLU A 252 -8.27 -6.27 -33.10
C GLU A 252 -7.77 -6.83 -31.75
N GLY A 253 -7.97 -8.14 -31.54
CA GLY A 253 -7.56 -8.82 -30.30
C GLY A 253 -8.46 -8.56 -29.08
N LEU A 254 -9.58 -7.85 -29.23
CA LEU A 254 -10.48 -7.49 -28.12
C LEU A 254 -11.95 -7.65 -28.49
N SER A 255 -12.70 -8.37 -27.65
CA SER A 255 -14.16 -8.39 -27.62
C SER A 255 -14.64 -8.17 -26.18
N GLY A 256 -15.52 -7.20 -25.98
CA GLY A 256 -15.94 -6.80 -24.64
C GLY A 256 -17.17 -5.91 -24.59
N VAL A 257 -17.36 -5.28 -23.44
CA VAL A 257 -18.40 -4.27 -23.19
C VAL A 257 -17.73 -3.03 -22.60
N LEU A 258 -18.05 -1.86 -23.14
CA LEU A 258 -17.75 -0.56 -22.57
C LEU A 258 -18.90 -0.13 -21.68
N LEU A 259 -18.60 0.32 -20.46
CA LEU A 259 -19.55 0.90 -19.53
C LEU A 259 -19.21 2.39 -19.41
N ASN A 260 -20.07 3.25 -19.94
CA ASN A 260 -19.83 4.67 -20.06
C ASN A 260 -20.60 5.45 -18.99
N GLY A 261 -19.95 6.47 -18.42
CA GLY A 261 -20.61 7.55 -17.71
C GLY A 261 -20.86 8.76 -18.60
N ASP A 262 -21.37 9.83 -17.98
CA ASP A 262 -21.35 11.16 -18.59
C ASP A 262 -19.93 11.74 -18.55
N ILE A 263 -19.54 12.44 -19.63
CA ILE A 263 -18.25 13.11 -19.75
C ILE A 263 -18.52 14.59 -20.05
N ALA A 264 -18.11 15.46 -19.14
CA ALA A 264 -18.18 16.90 -19.31
C ALA A 264 -16.95 17.44 -20.05
N ALA A 265 -17.04 18.69 -20.52
CA ALA A 265 -15.92 19.44 -21.06
C ALA A 265 -15.77 20.75 -20.26
N PRO A 266 -14.76 20.88 -19.38
CA PRO A 266 -13.71 19.90 -19.08
C PRO A 266 -14.24 18.70 -18.27
N ILE A 267 -13.56 17.56 -18.39
CA ILE A 267 -13.89 16.33 -17.65
C ILE A 267 -13.77 16.56 -16.14
N ALA A 268 -14.72 15.98 -15.38
CA ALA A 268 -14.73 16.00 -13.92
C ALA A 268 -14.23 14.66 -13.36
N GLU A 269 -13.92 14.63 -12.06
CA GLU A 269 -13.60 13.39 -11.37
C GLU A 269 -14.76 12.39 -11.41
N GLY A 270 -14.44 11.10 -11.37
CA GLY A 270 -15.40 10.01 -11.47
C GLY A 270 -16.00 9.83 -12.87
N GLN A 271 -15.87 10.80 -13.77
CA GLN A 271 -16.33 10.70 -15.15
C GLN A 271 -15.35 9.90 -16.03
N GLY A 272 -15.89 9.18 -17.00
CA GLY A 272 -15.10 8.39 -17.95
C GLY A 272 -15.75 7.04 -18.26
N GLN A 273 -14.94 5.98 -18.28
CA GLN A 273 -15.36 4.66 -18.77
C GLN A 273 -14.79 3.51 -17.95
N TRP A 274 -15.51 2.39 -17.93
CA TRP A 274 -14.97 1.06 -17.65
C TRP A 274 -14.99 0.19 -18.91
N CYS A 275 -14.13 -0.83 -18.95
CA CYS A 275 -14.21 -1.89 -19.95
C CYS A 275 -14.03 -3.25 -19.29
N ILE A 276 -14.90 -4.19 -19.64
CA ILE A 276 -14.68 -5.63 -19.42
C ILE A 276 -14.43 -6.30 -20.78
N ALA A 277 -13.34 -7.04 -20.91
CA ALA A 277 -12.93 -7.58 -22.19
C ALA A 277 -12.19 -8.91 -22.11
N THR A 278 -12.24 -9.67 -23.20
CA THR A 278 -11.40 -10.84 -23.44
C THR A 278 -10.90 -10.82 -24.88
N ALA A 279 -9.97 -11.72 -25.21
CA ALA A 279 -9.49 -11.91 -26.57
C ALA A 279 -10.23 -13.07 -27.25
N PRO A 280 -10.61 -12.94 -28.54
CA PRO A 280 -11.07 -14.09 -29.33
C PRO A 280 -10.02 -15.21 -29.36
N GLN A 281 -10.45 -16.46 -29.11
CA GLN A 281 -9.58 -17.64 -29.16
C GLN A 281 -10.24 -18.80 -29.92
N PRO A 282 -9.48 -19.72 -30.53
CA PRO A 282 -10.05 -20.90 -31.16
C PRO A 282 -10.82 -21.77 -30.16
N GLY A 283 -12.01 -22.23 -30.55
CA GLY A 283 -12.81 -23.16 -29.74
C GLY A 283 -13.55 -22.53 -28.56
N VAL A 284 -13.56 -21.20 -28.44
CA VAL A 284 -14.41 -20.47 -27.48
C VAL A 284 -15.48 -19.66 -28.19
N ARG A 285 -16.64 -19.53 -27.55
CA ARG A 285 -17.73 -18.64 -27.95
C ARG A 285 -17.85 -17.52 -26.92
N ILE A 286 -17.71 -16.29 -27.39
CA ILE A 286 -17.89 -15.09 -26.57
C ILE A 286 -19.35 -14.63 -26.68
N GLN A 287 -19.98 -14.35 -25.55
CA GLN A 287 -21.34 -13.81 -25.42
C GLN A 287 -21.28 -12.52 -24.60
N ARG A 288 -22.16 -11.56 -24.89
CA ARG A 288 -22.16 -10.24 -24.24
C ARG A 288 -23.57 -9.78 -23.95
N CYS A 289 -23.78 -9.33 -22.71
CA CYS A 289 -24.97 -8.61 -22.29
C CYS A 289 -24.51 -7.22 -21.88
N SER A 290 -24.80 -6.20 -22.67
CA SER A 290 -24.40 -4.84 -22.31
C SER A 290 -25.20 -4.34 -21.12
N ARG A 291 -26.43 -4.82 -20.92
CA ARG A 291 -27.32 -4.33 -19.87
C ARG A 291 -28.20 -5.41 -19.25
N TRP A 292 -28.08 -5.56 -17.93
CA TRP A 292 -29.04 -6.22 -17.05
C TRP A 292 -29.22 -5.44 -15.74
N ASN A 293 -30.32 -5.65 -15.02
CA ASN A 293 -30.67 -4.89 -13.83
C ASN A 293 -30.25 -5.65 -12.55
N PRO A 294 -29.20 -5.22 -11.81
CA PRO A 294 -28.80 -5.86 -10.56
C PRO A 294 -29.74 -5.53 -9.38
N GLY A 295 -30.75 -4.69 -9.63
CA GLY A 295 -31.78 -4.26 -8.70
C GLY A 295 -32.64 -5.41 -8.15
N GLY A 296 -32.91 -6.41 -8.98
CA GLY A 296 -33.77 -7.55 -8.67
C GLY A 296 -33.04 -8.73 -8.02
N ASP A 297 -33.62 -9.92 -8.18
CA ASP A 297 -33.08 -11.19 -7.65
C ASP A 297 -31.94 -11.78 -8.51
N GLY A 298 -31.62 -11.15 -9.64
CA GLY A 298 -30.56 -11.57 -10.56
C GLY A 298 -30.96 -12.65 -11.58
N SER A 299 -32.24 -13.06 -11.61
CA SER A 299 -32.74 -14.10 -12.52
C SER A 299 -32.62 -13.74 -14.01
N ASP A 300 -32.60 -12.44 -14.36
CA ASP A 300 -32.42 -11.92 -15.72
C ASP A 300 -31.15 -12.47 -16.40
N LEU A 301 -30.06 -12.54 -15.65
CA LEU A 301 -28.78 -13.11 -16.09
C LEU A 301 -28.69 -14.59 -15.72
N TRP A 302 -29.06 -14.93 -14.48
CA TRP A 302 -28.74 -16.23 -13.89
C TRP A 302 -29.55 -17.41 -14.44
N SER A 303 -30.80 -17.18 -14.86
CA SER A 303 -31.70 -18.26 -15.29
C SER A 303 -31.21 -18.96 -16.57
N SER A 304 -30.58 -18.22 -17.48
CA SER A 304 -29.95 -18.79 -18.68
C SER A 304 -28.59 -19.40 -18.32
N PHE A 305 -27.77 -18.67 -17.57
CA PHE A 305 -26.42 -19.11 -17.21
C PHE A 305 -26.40 -20.43 -16.43
N SER A 306 -27.26 -20.57 -15.42
CA SER A 306 -27.38 -21.80 -14.62
C SER A 306 -27.98 -22.99 -15.39
N ARG A 307 -28.72 -22.72 -16.47
CA ARG A 307 -29.35 -23.75 -17.29
C ARG A 307 -28.40 -24.34 -18.33
N ASP A 308 -27.66 -23.50 -19.04
CA ASP A 308 -26.88 -23.94 -20.22
C ASP A 308 -25.58 -23.14 -20.44
N GLY A 309 -25.21 -22.28 -19.50
CA GLY A 309 -24.01 -21.44 -19.60
C GLY A 309 -24.13 -20.28 -20.59
N SER A 310 -25.31 -20.03 -21.17
CA SER A 310 -25.56 -18.82 -21.98
C SER A 310 -25.89 -17.60 -21.10
N ILE A 311 -25.72 -16.41 -21.67
CA ILE A 311 -26.23 -15.16 -21.08
C ILE A 311 -27.12 -14.46 -22.11
N PRO A 312 -27.97 -13.50 -21.69
CA PRO A 312 -28.73 -12.69 -22.64
C PRO A 312 -27.79 -12.00 -23.63
N ASP A 313 -28.08 -12.13 -24.92
CA ASP A 313 -27.33 -11.46 -25.99
C ASP A 313 -27.93 -10.07 -26.21
N SER A 314 -27.30 -9.04 -25.67
CA SER A 314 -27.84 -7.67 -25.72
C SER A 314 -26.76 -6.62 -25.95
N ASP A 315 -27.02 -5.71 -26.89
CA ASP A 315 -26.24 -4.48 -27.12
C ASP A 315 -27.16 -3.26 -26.96
N ASN A 316 -27.63 -3.07 -25.73
CA ASN A 316 -28.57 -2.01 -25.36
C ASN A 316 -27.84 -0.82 -24.75
N ASP A 317 -27.52 0.17 -25.59
CA ASP A 317 -26.85 1.40 -25.19
C ASP A 317 -27.80 2.48 -24.63
N ARG A 318 -28.96 2.07 -24.10
CA ARG A 318 -29.91 2.99 -23.48
C ARG A 318 -29.28 3.62 -22.23
N ARG A 319 -29.39 4.94 -22.14
CA ARG A 319 -29.02 5.71 -20.94
C ARG A 319 -29.97 5.42 -19.77
N SER A 320 -29.37 5.17 -18.61
CA SER A 320 -30.05 4.97 -17.34
C SER A 320 -30.64 6.27 -16.80
N GLY A 321 -31.81 6.17 -16.16
CA GLY A 321 -32.36 7.23 -15.31
C GLY A 321 -31.95 7.08 -13.85
N ALA A 322 -32.51 7.90 -12.96
CA ALA A 322 -32.49 7.67 -11.52
C ALA A 322 -33.26 6.37 -11.21
N ASP A 323 -32.66 5.46 -10.44
CA ASP A 323 -33.20 4.13 -10.07
C ASP A 323 -33.14 3.06 -11.17
N ASP A 324 -32.22 3.20 -12.13
CA ASP A 324 -32.06 2.27 -13.25
C ASP A 324 -30.63 1.72 -13.35
N PRO A 325 -30.19 0.91 -12.37
CA PRO A 325 -28.82 0.40 -12.34
C PRO A 325 -28.56 -0.50 -13.54
N ALA A 326 -27.36 -0.35 -14.11
CA ALA A 326 -26.95 -1.03 -15.33
C ALA A 326 -25.66 -1.80 -15.11
N SER A 327 -25.76 -3.12 -15.18
CA SER A 327 -24.60 -4.00 -15.16
C SER A 327 -24.41 -4.63 -16.53
N ALA A 328 -23.16 -4.85 -16.89
CA ALA A 328 -22.75 -5.57 -18.08
C ALA A 328 -22.30 -6.99 -17.72
N ALA A 329 -22.34 -7.89 -18.68
CA ALA A 329 -21.80 -9.24 -18.55
C ALA A 329 -21.11 -9.71 -19.84
N LEU A 330 -20.03 -10.47 -19.65
CA LEU A 330 -19.24 -11.13 -20.69
C LEU A 330 -19.12 -12.59 -20.30
N ALA A 331 -19.47 -13.52 -21.20
CA ALA A 331 -19.30 -14.95 -20.96
C ALA A 331 -18.45 -15.62 -22.05
N VAL A 332 -17.51 -16.47 -21.63
CA VAL A 332 -16.65 -17.27 -22.51
C VAL A 332 -17.03 -18.73 -22.35
N GLN A 333 -17.72 -19.27 -23.35
CA GLN A 333 -18.17 -20.65 -23.38
C GLN A 333 -17.19 -21.52 -24.17
N CYS A 334 -16.85 -22.69 -23.66
CA CYS A 334 -15.94 -23.63 -24.32
C CYS A 334 -16.31 -25.08 -24.00
N ARG A 335 -15.81 -26.00 -24.81
CA ARG A 335 -15.86 -27.44 -24.54
C ARG A 335 -14.43 -27.96 -24.38
N LEU A 336 -14.17 -28.64 -23.28
CA LEU A 336 -12.89 -29.28 -23.01
C LEU A 336 -13.01 -30.80 -23.12
N GLU A 337 -12.25 -31.38 -24.04
CA GLU A 337 -12.10 -32.83 -24.15
C GLU A 337 -11.26 -33.39 -22.98
N PRO A 338 -11.32 -34.70 -22.68
CA PRO A 338 -10.52 -35.32 -21.62
C PRO A 338 -9.03 -34.95 -21.68
N GLY A 339 -8.51 -34.39 -20.60
CA GLY A 339 -7.12 -33.95 -20.47
C GLY A 339 -6.81 -32.56 -21.04
N GLN A 340 -7.75 -31.91 -21.74
CA GLN A 340 -7.55 -30.59 -22.32
C GLN A 340 -7.51 -29.50 -21.23
N SER A 341 -6.74 -28.44 -21.49
CA SER A 341 -6.68 -27.22 -20.69
C SER A 341 -6.75 -25.98 -21.57
N LEU A 342 -7.30 -24.90 -21.04
CA LEU A 342 -7.48 -23.62 -21.72
C LEU A 342 -7.19 -22.46 -20.74
N GLU A 343 -6.43 -21.46 -21.21
CA GLU A 343 -6.24 -20.18 -20.52
C GLU A 343 -7.14 -19.10 -21.13
N ILE A 344 -7.91 -18.39 -20.31
CA ILE A 344 -8.83 -17.32 -20.72
C ILE A 344 -8.43 -16.04 -19.97
N PRO A 345 -7.78 -15.06 -20.63
CA PRO A 345 -7.52 -13.75 -20.04
C PRO A 345 -8.80 -12.90 -20.11
N LEU A 346 -9.19 -12.36 -18.96
CA LEU A 346 -10.22 -11.33 -18.82
C LEU A 346 -9.55 -10.07 -18.27
N VAL A 347 -9.92 -8.91 -18.80
CA VAL A 347 -9.40 -7.62 -18.34
C VAL A 347 -10.56 -6.77 -17.85
N ILE A 348 -10.31 -6.09 -16.72
CA ILE A 348 -11.13 -4.98 -16.23
C ILE A 348 -10.24 -3.75 -16.26
N SER A 349 -10.62 -2.73 -17.00
CA SER A 349 -9.92 -1.43 -17.05
C SER A 349 -10.89 -0.30 -16.75
N TRP A 350 -10.38 0.80 -16.21
CA TRP A 350 -11.12 2.03 -15.96
C TRP A 350 -10.33 3.23 -16.49
N ASP A 351 -10.99 4.16 -17.16
CA ASP A 351 -10.41 5.43 -17.57
C ASP A 351 -11.14 6.53 -16.80
N LEU A 352 -10.57 6.93 -15.66
CA LEU A 352 -11.02 8.01 -14.78
C LEU A 352 -9.87 9.03 -14.66
N PRO A 353 -9.69 9.93 -15.63
CA PRO A 353 -8.43 10.63 -15.84
C PRO A 353 -8.15 11.75 -14.85
N VAL A 354 -9.15 12.18 -14.08
CA VAL A 354 -9.07 13.29 -13.15
C VAL A 354 -9.08 12.79 -11.71
N THR A 355 -8.26 13.40 -10.88
CA THR A 355 -8.45 13.46 -9.43
C THR A 355 -8.68 14.92 -9.05
N ALA A 356 -9.71 15.17 -8.25
CA ALA A 356 -10.09 16.47 -7.74
C ALA A 356 -9.70 16.57 -6.26
N PHE A 357 -9.48 17.80 -5.80
CA PHE A 357 -9.11 18.07 -4.42
C PHE A 357 -10.04 19.16 -3.86
N ALA A 358 -9.51 20.22 -3.24
CA ALA A 358 -10.31 21.41 -2.93
C ALA A 358 -11.02 21.97 -4.17
N SER A 359 -12.15 22.66 -3.94
CA SER A 359 -12.89 23.36 -4.99
C SER A 359 -11.99 24.14 -5.95
N GLY A 360 -12.01 23.76 -7.24
CA GLY A 360 -11.19 24.36 -8.29
C GLY A 360 -9.77 23.81 -8.44
N SER A 361 -9.37 22.83 -7.63
CA SER A 361 -8.10 22.12 -7.68
C SER A 361 -8.30 20.71 -8.23
N ARG A 362 -7.48 20.32 -9.21
CA ARG A 362 -7.50 18.99 -9.81
C ARG A 362 -6.18 18.69 -10.50
N ALA A 363 -5.88 17.40 -10.67
CA ALA A 363 -4.77 16.92 -11.48
C ALA A 363 -5.24 15.84 -12.45
N LEU A 364 -4.52 15.71 -13.57
CA LEU A 364 -4.63 14.53 -14.42
C LEU A 364 -3.79 13.40 -13.79
N ARG A 365 -4.29 12.16 -13.87
CA ARG A 365 -3.58 10.97 -13.39
C ARG A 365 -2.46 10.58 -14.35
N ARG A 366 -1.37 9.98 -13.84
CA ARG A 366 -0.16 9.67 -14.61
C ARG A 366 -0.41 8.89 -15.89
N TYR A 367 -1.31 7.91 -15.89
CA TYR A 367 -1.53 7.08 -17.08
C TYR A 367 -2.02 7.89 -18.30
N THR A 368 -2.60 9.08 -18.08
CA THR A 368 -3.07 9.98 -19.15
C THR A 368 -1.93 10.49 -20.04
N ASP A 369 -0.69 10.47 -19.58
CA ASP A 369 0.49 10.76 -20.41
C ASP A 369 0.63 9.77 -21.59
N PHE A 370 0.05 8.57 -21.47
CA PHE A 370 0.19 7.48 -22.43
C PHE A 370 -1.10 7.19 -23.22
N PHE A 371 -2.24 7.68 -22.75
CA PHE A 371 -3.56 7.42 -23.32
C PHE A 371 -4.38 8.68 -23.60
N ASP A 372 -3.89 9.89 -23.31
CA ASP A 372 -4.64 11.15 -23.25
C ASP A 372 -5.63 11.25 -22.07
N ALA A 373 -6.29 12.41 -21.95
CA ALA A 373 -7.18 12.76 -20.84
C ALA A 373 -8.67 12.85 -21.25
N SER A 374 -9.06 12.18 -22.35
CA SER A 374 -10.43 12.26 -22.88
C SER A 374 -11.48 11.52 -22.04
N GLY A 375 -11.06 10.60 -21.17
CA GLY A 375 -11.97 9.70 -20.45
C GLY A 375 -12.60 8.63 -21.34
N SER A 376 -12.04 8.38 -22.54
CA SER A 376 -12.57 7.47 -23.56
C SER A 376 -11.60 6.31 -23.93
N ASN A 377 -10.67 5.98 -23.05
CA ASN A 377 -9.53 5.08 -23.32
C ASN A 377 -9.62 3.71 -22.64
N ALA A 378 -10.71 3.38 -21.93
CA ALA A 378 -10.82 2.11 -21.21
C ALA A 378 -10.64 0.88 -22.14
N ALA A 379 -11.17 0.93 -23.36
CA ALA A 379 -10.96 -0.14 -24.35
C ALA A 379 -9.50 -0.21 -24.85
N ALA A 380 -8.81 0.93 -24.99
CA ALA A 380 -7.41 0.95 -25.41
C ALA A 380 -6.49 0.34 -24.34
N LEU A 381 -6.73 0.68 -23.07
CA LEU A 381 -6.08 0.05 -21.91
C LEU A 381 -6.31 -1.47 -21.89
N ALA A 382 -7.55 -1.91 -22.12
CA ALA A 382 -7.89 -3.33 -22.16
C ALA A 382 -7.23 -4.06 -23.34
N ALA A 383 -7.14 -3.43 -24.52
CA ALA A 383 -6.50 -3.99 -25.69
C ALA A 383 -4.98 -4.16 -25.48
N GLU A 384 -4.31 -3.17 -24.88
CA GLU A 384 -2.90 -3.27 -24.50
C GLU A 384 -2.68 -4.41 -23.50
N ALA A 385 -3.54 -4.53 -22.48
CA ALA A 385 -3.45 -5.63 -21.51
C ALA A 385 -3.65 -7.01 -22.14
N LEU A 386 -4.66 -7.20 -22.99
CA LEU A 386 -4.91 -8.48 -23.65
C LEU A 386 -3.77 -8.90 -24.58
N ARG A 387 -3.07 -7.93 -25.18
CA ARG A 387 -1.89 -8.17 -26.01
C ARG A 387 -0.65 -8.53 -25.18
N ASP A 388 -0.40 -7.80 -24.09
CA ASP A 388 0.92 -7.79 -23.44
C ASP A 388 0.97 -8.51 -22.07
N TRP A 389 -0.16 -9.00 -21.54
CA TRP A 389 -0.22 -9.59 -20.19
C TRP A 389 0.79 -10.71 -19.93
N ARG A 390 1.13 -11.54 -20.93
CA ARG A 390 2.14 -12.60 -20.77
C ARG A 390 3.52 -12.02 -20.48
N GLN A 391 3.90 -10.98 -21.22
CA GLN A 391 5.16 -10.28 -21.01
C GLN A 391 5.18 -9.61 -19.64
N TRP A 392 4.07 -9.01 -19.21
CA TRP A 392 3.96 -8.41 -17.87
C TRP A 392 4.08 -9.46 -16.77
N ARG A 393 3.40 -10.60 -16.91
CA ARG A 393 3.51 -11.74 -15.98
C ARG A 393 4.95 -12.24 -15.86
N GLU A 394 5.63 -12.43 -16.99
CA GLU A 394 7.04 -12.85 -17.03
C GLU A 394 7.96 -11.81 -16.39
N ALA A 395 7.73 -10.51 -16.63
CA ALA A 395 8.49 -9.44 -16.01
C ALA A 395 8.26 -9.37 -14.48
N ILE A 396 7.03 -9.61 -14.01
CA ILE A 396 6.73 -9.72 -12.58
C ILE A 396 7.50 -10.89 -11.96
N GLN A 397 7.44 -12.06 -12.58
CA GLN A 397 8.17 -13.23 -12.11
C GLN A 397 9.68 -12.97 -12.08
N ALA A 398 10.22 -12.32 -13.11
CA ALA A 398 11.64 -12.03 -13.21
C ALA A 398 12.14 -11.10 -12.09
N TRP A 399 11.42 -10.03 -11.75
CA TRP A 399 11.87 -9.13 -10.67
C TRP A 399 11.67 -9.75 -9.28
N GLN A 400 10.66 -10.61 -9.09
CA GLN A 400 10.46 -11.32 -7.83
C GLN A 400 11.50 -12.43 -7.60
N GLN A 401 12.05 -13.01 -8.67
CA GLN A 401 12.91 -14.20 -8.59
C GLN A 401 14.12 -14.05 -7.65
N PRO A 402 14.89 -12.95 -7.64
CA PRO A 402 16.04 -12.81 -6.74
C PRO A 402 15.66 -12.86 -5.26
N VAL A 403 14.50 -12.33 -4.88
CA VAL A 403 14.00 -12.42 -3.49
C VAL A 403 13.54 -13.85 -3.19
N LEU A 404 12.87 -14.53 -4.14
CA LEU A 404 12.42 -15.91 -3.98
C LEU A 404 13.58 -16.90 -3.81
N GLU A 405 14.72 -16.67 -4.46
CA GLU A 405 15.89 -17.55 -4.37
C GLU A 405 16.66 -17.45 -3.05
N ARG A 406 16.39 -16.42 -2.23
CA ARG A 406 17.02 -16.21 -0.91
C ARG A 406 16.49 -17.17 0.15
N SER A 407 16.86 -18.44 0.02
CA SER A 407 16.55 -19.48 1.01
C SER A 407 17.20 -19.26 2.38
N ASP A 408 18.19 -18.38 2.47
CA ASP A 408 18.76 -17.87 3.71
C ASP A 408 17.82 -16.90 4.46
N LEU A 409 16.81 -16.36 3.79
CA LEU A 409 15.71 -15.61 4.41
C LEU A 409 14.50 -16.52 4.66
N PRO A 410 13.86 -16.43 5.85
CA PRO A 410 12.62 -17.13 6.13
C PRO A 410 11.54 -16.85 5.06
N GLU A 411 10.79 -17.89 4.68
CA GLU A 411 9.74 -17.76 3.66
C GLU A 411 8.64 -16.74 4.02
N PRO A 412 8.16 -16.64 5.28
CA PRO A 412 7.20 -15.60 5.66
C PRO A 412 7.75 -14.17 5.48
N LEU A 413 9.04 -13.95 5.67
CA LEU A 413 9.67 -12.65 5.44
C LEU A 413 9.71 -12.33 3.94
N ARG A 414 10.10 -13.29 3.10
CA ARG A 414 10.07 -13.12 1.63
C ARG A 414 8.65 -12.82 1.13
N MET A 415 7.65 -13.45 1.73
CA MET A 415 6.24 -13.18 1.46
C MET A 415 5.85 -11.75 1.84
N ALA A 416 6.18 -11.32 3.06
CA ALA A 416 5.85 -9.99 3.54
C ALA A 416 6.55 -8.88 2.74
N LEU A 417 7.81 -9.08 2.34
CA LEU A 417 8.52 -8.12 1.46
C LEU A 417 7.71 -7.77 0.21
N PHE A 418 7.08 -8.76 -0.43
CA PHE A 418 6.22 -8.49 -1.58
C PHE A 418 4.89 -7.89 -1.18
N ASN A 419 4.21 -8.49 -0.20
CA ASN A 419 2.84 -8.12 0.12
C ASN A 419 2.71 -6.76 0.80
N GLU A 420 3.71 -6.24 1.52
CA GLU A 420 3.69 -4.87 2.06
C GLU A 420 3.77 -3.79 0.96
N LEU A 421 4.17 -4.11 -0.27
CA LEU A 421 4.15 -3.17 -1.40
C LEU A 421 2.74 -2.80 -1.87
N TYR A 422 1.71 -3.47 -1.37
CA TYR A 422 0.31 -3.20 -1.70
C TYR A 422 -0.07 -1.74 -1.44
N ASP A 423 0.56 -1.13 -0.43
CA ASP A 423 0.26 0.22 0.04
C ASP A 423 0.61 1.30 -1.00
N LEU A 424 1.54 1.02 -1.91
CA LEU A 424 1.83 1.91 -3.04
C LEU A 424 0.64 2.04 -4.03
N ALA A 425 -0.30 1.09 -4.00
CA ALA A 425 -1.53 1.16 -4.76
C ALA A 425 -2.72 1.60 -3.88
N SER A 426 -2.96 0.91 -2.76
CA SER A 426 -4.16 1.11 -1.92
C SER A 426 -3.97 2.06 -0.72
N GLY A 427 -2.78 2.62 -0.50
CA GLY A 427 -2.53 3.63 0.55
C GLY A 427 -3.02 5.03 0.15
N GLY A 428 -4.09 5.11 -0.65
CA GLY A 428 -4.60 6.37 -1.18
C GLY A 428 -3.65 7.08 -2.16
N SER A 429 -2.85 6.33 -2.91
CA SER A 429 -1.77 6.90 -3.75
C SER A 429 -2.26 7.95 -4.77
N LEU A 430 -1.49 9.04 -4.92
CA LEU A 430 -1.59 10.03 -5.99
C LEU A 430 -0.39 9.95 -6.91
N TRP A 431 -0.66 10.06 -8.21
CA TRP A 431 0.40 10.23 -9.21
C TRP A 431 -0.11 11.09 -10.36
N THR A 432 0.42 12.32 -10.47
CA THR A 432 0.00 13.24 -11.52
C THR A 432 0.62 12.89 -12.88
N ALA A 433 -0.02 13.34 -13.95
CA ALA A 433 0.60 13.51 -15.26
C ALA A 433 1.90 14.33 -15.17
N ALA A 434 2.80 14.11 -16.13
CA ALA A 434 4.07 14.83 -16.22
C ALA A 434 3.84 16.34 -16.38
N SER A 435 4.76 17.13 -15.86
CA SER A 435 4.91 18.55 -16.17
C SER A 435 6.36 18.88 -16.48
N PRO A 436 6.67 20.04 -17.07
CA PRO A 436 8.07 20.46 -17.24
C PRO A 436 8.86 20.55 -15.93
N GLN A 437 8.18 20.82 -14.80
CA GLN A 437 8.80 20.91 -13.47
C GLN A 437 8.91 19.54 -12.78
N ASP A 438 7.98 18.64 -13.08
CA ASP A 438 7.90 17.30 -12.52
C ASP A 438 7.77 16.30 -13.69
N PRO A 439 8.87 15.90 -14.36
CA PRO A 439 8.83 15.11 -15.60
C PRO A 439 8.29 13.68 -15.40
N VAL A 440 8.32 13.20 -14.16
CA VAL A 440 7.70 11.94 -13.74
C VAL A 440 6.37 12.16 -13.03
N GLY A 441 5.83 13.38 -13.00
CA GLY A 441 4.68 13.75 -12.17
C GLY A 441 5.01 13.85 -10.68
N ARG A 442 4.09 14.42 -9.90
CA ARG A 442 4.17 14.43 -8.43
C ARG A 442 3.52 13.16 -7.90
N PHE A 443 4.17 12.56 -6.92
CA PHE A 443 3.75 11.31 -6.29
C PHE A 443 3.46 11.53 -4.80
N GLY A 444 2.57 10.74 -4.23
CA GLY A 444 2.26 10.77 -2.81
C GLY A 444 1.51 9.51 -2.38
N VAL A 445 1.86 8.92 -1.25
CA VAL A 445 1.05 7.93 -0.52
C VAL A 445 0.61 8.57 0.81
N LEU A 446 -0.60 8.27 1.27
CA LEU A 446 -1.04 8.73 2.58
C LEU A 446 -0.21 8.06 3.67
N GLU A 447 -0.07 8.72 4.82
CA GLU A 447 0.37 8.06 6.04
C GLU A 447 -0.53 6.87 6.35
N CYS A 448 -1.85 7.10 6.33
CA CYS A 448 -2.88 6.07 6.23
C CYS A 448 -4.24 6.69 5.86
N LEU A 449 -5.30 5.88 5.84
CA LEU A 449 -6.64 6.35 5.53
C LEU A 449 -7.31 7.10 6.71
N ASP A 450 -6.88 6.82 7.95
CA ASP A 450 -7.36 7.51 9.15
C ASP A 450 -6.72 8.89 9.32
N TYR A 451 -5.44 8.96 9.00
CA TYR A 451 -4.58 10.15 9.03
C TYR A 451 -4.20 10.46 7.58
N ALA A 452 -5.17 11.01 6.84
CA ALA A 452 -5.09 11.21 5.40
C ALA A 452 -4.15 12.37 5.03
N TRP A 453 -2.88 12.22 5.38
CA TRP A 453 -1.81 13.16 5.13
C TRP A 453 -0.84 12.53 4.14
N TYR A 454 -0.64 13.19 3.01
CA TYR A 454 0.30 12.70 2.04
C TYR A 454 1.70 12.81 2.61
N GLU A 455 2.36 11.66 2.66
CA GLU A 455 3.80 11.59 2.62
C GLU A 455 4.49 12.07 3.90
N SER A 456 3.82 11.96 5.05
CA SER A 456 4.33 12.31 6.39
C SER A 456 5.80 11.91 6.55
N LEU A 457 6.67 12.91 6.70
CA LEU A 457 8.10 12.79 6.44
C LEU A 457 8.82 11.90 7.46
N ASP A 458 8.42 12.00 8.72
CA ASP A 458 8.91 11.22 9.85
C ASP A 458 8.49 9.74 9.76
N VAL A 459 7.30 9.47 9.24
CA VAL A 459 6.83 8.11 8.90
C VAL A 459 7.62 7.57 7.73
N ARG A 460 7.77 8.40 6.70
CA ARG A 460 8.47 8.08 5.46
C ARG A 460 9.93 7.75 5.67
N LEU A 461 10.60 8.31 6.69
CA LEU A 461 11.95 7.92 7.08
C LEU A 461 12.08 6.39 7.12
N TYR A 462 11.05 5.68 7.58
CA TYR A 462 10.99 4.22 7.55
C TYR A 462 10.28 3.68 6.30
N GLY A 463 9.12 4.26 5.93
CA GLY A 463 8.26 3.71 4.87
C GLY A 463 8.82 3.77 3.44
N SER A 464 9.80 4.62 3.16
CA SER A 464 10.25 4.87 1.77
C SER A 464 11.34 3.94 1.22
N PHE A 465 11.87 2.99 2.01
CA PHE A 465 12.91 2.08 1.54
C PHE A 465 12.49 1.28 0.30
N ALA A 466 11.22 0.86 0.25
CA ALA A 466 10.66 0.14 -0.89
C ALA A 466 10.60 1.04 -2.15
N LEU A 467 10.09 2.26 -2.00
CA LEU A 467 9.95 3.22 -3.09
C LEU A 467 11.33 3.59 -3.66
N LEU A 468 12.32 3.86 -2.81
CA LEU A 468 13.69 4.13 -3.23
C LEU A 468 14.32 2.96 -4.00
N GLN A 469 14.17 1.74 -3.47
CA GLN A 469 14.81 0.55 -4.06
C GLN A 469 14.16 0.08 -5.36
N LEU A 470 12.89 0.42 -5.60
CA LEU A 470 12.12 -0.12 -6.73
C LEU A 470 11.67 0.94 -7.73
N TRP A 471 11.39 2.18 -7.30
CA TRP A 471 10.96 3.30 -8.14
C TRP A 471 11.65 4.61 -7.71
N PRO A 472 12.99 4.69 -7.81
CA PRO A 472 13.78 5.81 -7.27
C PRO A 472 13.36 7.19 -7.78
N GLU A 473 12.84 7.32 -9.01
CA GLU A 473 12.39 8.63 -9.52
C GLU A 473 11.13 9.14 -8.81
N LEU A 474 10.28 8.25 -8.29
CA LEU A 474 9.13 8.64 -7.46
C LEU A 474 9.60 9.12 -6.09
N ASP A 475 10.59 8.46 -5.50
CA ASP A 475 11.19 8.88 -4.23
C ASP A 475 11.84 10.28 -4.35
N LYS A 476 12.59 10.52 -5.44
CA LYS A 476 13.13 11.85 -5.76
C LYS A 476 12.03 12.89 -5.96
N SER A 477 10.93 12.55 -6.64
CA SER A 477 9.79 13.45 -6.88
C SER A 477 9.13 13.93 -5.58
N VAL A 478 8.99 13.02 -4.61
CA VAL A 478 8.50 13.35 -3.26
C VAL A 478 9.44 14.30 -2.54
N LEU A 479 10.74 13.99 -2.49
CA LEU A 479 11.71 14.83 -1.77
C LEU A 479 11.90 16.21 -2.41
N ARG A 480 11.73 16.33 -3.73
CA ARG A 480 11.65 17.64 -4.41
C ARG A 480 10.41 18.43 -3.97
N SER A 481 9.28 17.77 -3.72
CA SER A 481 8.10 18.44 -3.18
C SER A 481 8.32 18.97 -1.76
N PHE A 482 8.99 18.20 -0.89
CA PHE A 482 9.44 18.70 0.41
C PHE A 482 10.40 19.88 0.29
N ALA A 483 11.39 19.79 -0.62
CA ALA A 483 12.34 20.88 -0.86
C ALA A 483 11.65 22.20 -1.24
N ARG A 484 10.55 22.14 -2.02
CA ARG A 484 9.73 23.30 -2.37
C ARG A 484 8.87 23.81 -1.21
N ALA A 485 8.42 22.93 -0.32
CA ALA A 485 7.54 23.27 0.80
C ALA A 485 8.29 23.87 2.01
N ILE A 486 9.56 23.51 2.23
CA ILE A 486 10.40 24.06 3.33
C ILE A 486 10.46 25.60 3.34
N PRO A 487 10.79 26.30 2.24
CA PRO A 487 10.83 27.77 2.23
C PRO A 487 9.44 28.44 2.27
N ALA A 488 8.36 27.70 2.01
CA ALA A 488 7.00 28.23 2.00
C ALA A 488 6.51 28.57 3.42
N SER A 489 5.53 29.49 3.49
CA SER A 489 4.85 29.88 4.72
C SER A 489 3.35 30.02 4.50
N ASP A 490 2.57 29.64 5.51
CA ASP A 490 1.14 29.91 5.61
C ASP A 490 0.83 30.36 7.06
N PRO A 491 0.56 31.66 7.27
CA PRO A 491 0.30 32.21 8.60
C PRO A 491 -1.13 31.96 9.10
N THR A 492 -1.97 31.25 8.32
CA THR A 492 -3.33 30.89 8.75
C THR A 492 -3.27 30.19 10.11
N PRO A 493 -3.93 30.74 11.15
CA PRO A 493 -3.94 30.12 12.47
C PRO A 493 -4.75 28.82 12.45
N ARG A 494 -4.21 27.77 13.09
CA ARG A 494 -4.89 26.49 13.30
C ARG A 494 -4.92 26.15 14.80
N PRO A 495 -6.04 25.60 15.31
CA PRO A 495 -6.08 25.04 16.65
C PRO A 495 -5.11 23.85 16.74
N ILE A 496 -4.38 23.75 17.85
CA ILE A 496 -3.46 22.64 18.11
C ILE A 496 -4.13 21.65 19.07
N GLY A 497 -4.45 20.47 18.54
CA GLY A 497 -5.29 19.45 19.18
C GLY A 497 -4.81 18.95 20.53
N TRP A 498 -3.50 18.69 20.66
CA TRP A 498 -2.91 18.19 21.89
C TRP A 498 -3.18 19.08 23.11
N TYR A 499 -3.21 20.41 22.96
CA TYR A 499 -3.54 21.29 24.08
C TYR A 499 -4.98 21.11 24.58
N PHE A 500 -5.93 20.74 23.69
CA PHE A 500 -7.29 20.38 24.09
C PHE A 500 -7.31 19.06 24.85
N THR A 501 -6.59 18.03 24.38
CA THR A 501 -6.53 16.72 25.05
C THR A 501 -5.88 16.82 26.44
N GLN A 502 -4.98 17.78 26.64
CA GLN A 502 -4.38 18.10 27.93
C GLN A 502 -5.22 19.05 28.81
N GLY A 503 -6.42 19.45 28.37
CA GLY A 503 -7.31 20.36 29.12
C GLY A 503 -6.79 21.81 29.22
N LYS A 504 -5.86 22.21 28.35
CA LYS A 504 -5.22 23.54 28.33
C LYS A 504 -5.98 24.57 27.49
N GLY A 505 -7.08 24.17 26.85
CA GLY A 505 -7.92 25.04 26.02
C GLY A 505 -7.34 25.29 24.62
N ARG A 506 -7.92 26.27 23.92
CA ARG A 506 -7.56 26.58 22.53
C ARG A 506 -6.23 27.32 22.45
N VAL A 507 -5.22 26.62 21.96
CA VAL A 507 -3.93 27.17 21.53
C VAL A 507 -3.89 27.14 20.01
N GLU A 508 -3.44 28.24 19.39
CA GLU A 508 -3.32 28.34 17.94
C GLU A 508 -1.87 28.57 17.53
N ALA A 509 -1.48 27.96 16.40
CA ALA A 509 -0.21 28.20 15.75
C ALA A 509 -0.42 28.48 14.25
N ALA A 510 0.58 29.08 13.61
CA ALA A 510 0.57 29.20 12.15
C ALA A 510 0.61 27.81 11.51
N ARG A 511 -0.12 27.59 10.42
CA ARG A 511 -0.09 26.33 9.68
C ARG A 511 1.34 25.95 9.27
N LYS A 512 2.08 26.89 8.68
CA LYS A 512 3.43 26.65 8.16
C LYS A 512 4.33 27.87 8.34
N VAL A 513 5.45 27.70 9.03
CA VAL A 513 6.51 28.71 9.19
C VAL A 513 7.60 28.48 8.13
N ALA A 514 8.10 29.56 7.52
CA ALA A 514 9.20 29.47 6.55
C ALA A 514 10.47 28.89 7.21
N GLY A 515 11.09 27.90 6.55
CA GLY A 515 12.26 27.19 7.06
C GLY A 515 11.95 26.01 7.97
N ALA A 516 10.76 25.97 8.60
CA ALA A 516 10.28 24.76 9.25
C ALA A 516 10.07 23.67 8.18
N THR A 517 10.56 22.46 8.44
CA THR A 517 10.27 21.34 7.55
C THR A 517 8.83 20.90 7.78
N PRO A 518 7.99 20.81 6.73
CA PRO A 518 6.62 20.39 6.94
C PRO A 518 6.57 18.91 7.34
N HIS A 519 5.56 18.56 8.14
CA HIS A 519 5.23 17.19 8.51
C HIS A 519 4.79 16.41 7.27
N ASP A 520 3.76 16.91 6.60
CA ASP A 520 3.13 16.27 5.45
C ASP A 520 3.03 17.22 4.24
N LEU A 521 2.78 16.62 3.08
CA LEU A 521 2.52 17.28 1.81
C LEU A 521 1.02 17.50 1.59
N GLY A 522 0.23 17.73 2.63
CA GLY A 522 -1.18 18.07 2.52
C GLY A 522 -2.13 16.87 2.52
N ALA A 523 -3.39 17.09 2.16
CA ALA A 523 -4.47 16.09 2.24
C ALA A 523 -5.38 16.10 1.00
N PRO A 524 -6.15 15.01 0.76
CA PRO A 524 -7.02 14.86 -0.41
C PRO A 524 -8.03 16.00 -0.62
N ASN A 525 -8.54 16.60 0.46
CA ASN A 525 -9.55 17.66 0.40
C ASN A 525 -8.99 19.08 0.19
N GLU A 526 -7.66 19.24 0.03
CA GLU A 526 -7.01 20.55 -0.10
C GLU A 526 -6.25 20.73 -1.42
N ARG A 527 -4.96 21.06 -1.37
CA ARG A 527 -4.07 21.16 -2.54
C ARG A 527 -2.83 20.34 -2.21
N PRO A 528 -2.87 19.01 -2.44
CA PRO A 528 -1.72 18.16 -2.20
C PRO A 528 -0.43 18.77 -2.75
N TRP A 529 0.65 18.53 -2.01
CA TRP A 529 2.00 19.04 -2.15
C TRP A 529 2.22 20.56 -1.99
N ASP A 530 1.19 21.40 -2.17
CA ASP A 530 1.31 22.86 -2.12
C ASP A 530 0.76 23.43 -0.81
N ALA A 531 -0.27 22.80 -0.23
CA ALA A 531 -0.81 23.11 1.09
C ALA A 531 -0.30 22.08 2.13
N SER A 532 0.98 22.18 2.50
CA SER A 532 1.64 21.30 3.48
C SER A 532 1.16 21.52 4.93
N ASN A 533 1.54 20.64 5.87
CA ASN A 533 1.10 20.70 7.27
C ASN A 533 -0.43 20.68 7.38
N TYR A 534 -1.05 19.65 6.83
CA TYR A 534 -2.46 19.43 7.04
C TYR A 534 -2.73 19.06 8.50
N THR A 535 -1.92 18.18 9.09
CA THR A 535 -2.09 17.82 10.50
C THR A 535 -2.06 19.06 11.41
N ALA A 536 -2.87 19.02 12.44
CA ALA A 536 -2.94 20.04 13.47
C ALA A 536 -3.08 19.44 14.87
N TYR A 537 -2.85 18.13 15.02
CA TYR A 537 -2.84 17.50 16.33
C TYR A 537 -1.70 18.09 17.18
N GLN A 538 -0.52 18.24 16.58
CA GLN A 538 0.64 18.96 17.14
C GLN A 538 1.01 20.18 16.29
N ASP A 539 1.75 21.12 16.88
CA ASP A 539 2.42 22.18 16.11
C ASP A 539 3.72 21.63 15.50
N CYS A 540 3.61 21.10 14.28
CA CYS A 540 4.72 20.52 13.56
C CYS A 540 5.83 21.52 13.20
N ASN A 541 5.58 22.84 13.29
CA ASN A 541 6.64 23.84 13.10
C ASN A 541 7.68 23.81 14.22
N LEU A 542 7.38 23.12 15.32
CA LEU A 542 8.24 22.98 16.48
C LEU A 542 8.92 21.61 16.54
N TRP A 543 8.66 20.71 15.59
CA TRP A 543 9.19 19.34 15.65
C TRP A 543 10.70 19.28 15.42
N LYS A 544 11.38 18.39 16.16
CA LYS A 544 12.84 18.32 16.23
C LYS A 544 13.48 17.27 15.32
N ASP A 545 12.68 16.36 14.77
CA ASP A 545 13.11 15.28 13.87
C ASP A 545 13.01 15.66 12.38
N LEU A 546 11.91 16.28 11.95
CA LEU A 546 11.58 16.51 10.53
C LEU A 546 12.73 17.09 9.67
N ALA A 547 13.46 18.10 10.17
CA ALA A 547 14.56 18.70 9.42
C ALA A 547 15.73 17.72 9.23
N SER A 548 16.03 16.91 10.25
CA SER A 548 17.05 15.87 10.18
C SER A 548 16.60 14.75 9.24
N ASP A 549 15.32 14.36 9.32
CA ASP A 549 14.73 13.32 8.49
C ASP A 549 14.78 13.68 7.00
N PHE A 550 14.47 14.93 6.65
CA PHE A 550 14.58 15.42 5.27
C PHE A 550 16.01 15.27 4.74
N VAL A 551 17.01 15.76 5.48
CA VAL A 551 18.42 15.75 5.08
C VAL A 551 18.93 14.31 4.92
N LEU A 552 18.61 13.44 5.88
CA LEU A 552 18.98 12.03 5.85
C LEU A 552 18.35 11.31 4.65
N GLN A 553 17.07 11.57 4.35
CA GLN A 553 16.39 10.96 3.21
C GLN A 553 16.92 11.47 1.87
N VAL A 554 17.27 12.76 1.73
CA VAL A 554 17.92 13.29 0.53
C VAL A 554 19.27 12.61 0.29
N TRP A 555 20.11 12.52 1.32
CA TRP A 555 21.40 11.85 1.19
C TRP A 555 21.26 10.35 0.90
N ARG A 556 20.33 9.67 1.58
CA ARG A 556 20.00 8.26 1.32
C ARG A 556 19.59 8.03 -0.13
N THR A 557 18.70 8.87 -0.65
CA THR A 557 18.23 8.78 -2.03
C THR A 557 19.35 9.00 -3.02
N PHE A 558 20.16 10.04 -2.81
CA PHE A 558 21.32 10.32 -3.66
C PHE A 558 22.32 9.16 -3.68
N LYS A 559 22.63 8.58 -2.51
CA LYS A 559 23.67 7.55 -2.37
C LYS A 559 23.23 6.15 -2.77
N LEU A 560 21.97 5.81 -2.57
CA LEU A 560 21.50 4.42 -2.60
C LEU A 560 20.46 4.15 -3.69
N ALA A 561 20.08 5.16 -4.48
CA ALA A 561 19.20 4.92 -5.64
C ALA A 561 19.85 3.93 -6.62
N PRO A 562 19.13 2.87 -7.05
CA PRO A 562 19.67 1.85 -7.94
C PRO A 562 19.95 2.38 -9.35
N ASN A 563 19.42 3.55 -9.71
CA ASN A 563 19.72 4.25 -10.96
C ASN A 563 20.91 5.23 -10.84
N GLY A 564 21.63 5.21 -9.73
CA GLY A 564 22.88 5.95 -9.52
C GLY A 564 22.71 7.32 -8.89
N GLU A 565 23.86 7.98 -8.66
CA GLU A 565 23.96 9.30 -8.05
C GLU A 565 23.43 10.39 -9.00
N ASP A 566 22.36 11.08 -8.58
CA ASP A 566 21.78 12.22 -9.32
C ASP A 566 22.19 13.55 -8.68
N LEU A 567 23.22 14.18 -9.25
CA LEU A 567 23.73 15.48 -8.80
C LEU A 567 22.70 16.62 -8.95
N ARG A 568 21.79 16.53 -9.93
CA ARG A 568 20.76 17.56 -10.11
C ARG A 568 19.74 17.48 -8.99
N PHE A 569 19.27 16.27 -8.66
CA PHE A 569 18.43 16.05 -7.48
C PHE A 569 19.09 16.57 -6.20
N LEU A 570 20.37 16.25 -6.00
CA LEU A 570 21.10 16.71 -4.82
C LEU A 570 21.17 18.25 -4.76
N ALA A 571 21.44 18.90 -5.89
CA ALA A 571 21.49 20.35 -6.01
C ALA A 571 20.11 21.01 -5.83
N ASP A 572 19.04 20.40 -6.32
CA ASP A 572 17.66 20.87 -6.17
C ASP A 572 17.24 20.90 -4.69
N CYS A 573 17.65 19.89 -3.92
CA CYS A 573 17.31 19.76 -2.49
C CYS A 573 18.25 20.53 -1.55
N TRP A 574 19.47 20.87 -1.98
CA TRP A 574 20.49 21.47 -1.14
C TRP A 574 20.07 22.78 -0.43
N PRO A 575 19.48 23.78 -1.11
CA PRO A 575 19.05 25.01 -0.45
C PRO A 575 18.04 24.76 0.68
N ALA A 576 17.11 23.83 0.47
CA ALA A 576 16.11 23.47 1.47
C ALA A 576 16.74 22.73 2.65
N ALA A 577 17.71 21.85 2.41
CA ALA A 577 18.45 21.14 3.46
C ALA A 577 19.20 22.12 4.38
N VAL A 578 19.88 23.11 3.80
CA VAL A 578 20.55 24.17 4.56
C VAL A 578 19.55 24.96 5.40
N GLN A 579 18.45 25.40 4.79
CA GLN A 579 17.43 26.19 5.50
C GLN A 579 16.79 25.41 6.65
N ALA A 580 16.48 24.12 6.44
CA ALA A 580 15.91 23.24 7.45
C ALA A 580 16.83 23.06 8.66
N LEU A 581 18.13 22.82 8.45
CA LEU A 581 19.10 22.69 9.54
C LEU A 581 19.33 23.98 10.31
N HIS A 582 19.37 25.13 9.61
CA HIS A 582 19.44 26.44 10.26
C HIS A 582 18.21 26.71 11.12
N TYR A 583 17.01 26.34 10.65
CA TYR A 583 15.78 26.46 11.43
C TYR A 583 15.83 25.54 12.66
N LEU A 584 16.21 24.27 12.51
CA LEU A 584 16.32 23.32 13.62
C LEU A 584 17.34 23.79 14.68
N LYS A 585 18.47 24.38 14.25
CA LYS A 585 19.48 24.93 15.17
C LYS A 585 18.93 26.03 16.10
N THR A 586 17.84 26.70 15.73
CA THR A 586 17.21 27.72 16.61
C THR A 586 16.60 27.13 17.88
N PHE A 587 16.40 25.81 17.92
CA PHE A 587 15.90 25.09 19.10
C PHE A 587 16.98 24.59 20.04
N ASP A 588 18.26 24.80 19.73
CA ASP A 588 19.34 24.66 20.72
C ASP A 588 19.34 25.92 21.60
N VAL A 589 18.53 25.89 22.67
CA VAL A 589 18.25 27.08 23.50
C VAL A 589 19.31 27.31 24.57
N ASN A 590 20.08 26.27 24.90
CA ASN A 590 21.13 26.30 25.91
C ASN A 590 22.54 26.43 25.29
N ASN A 591 22.63 26.41 23.96
CA ASN A 591 23.86 26.46 23.15
C ASN A 591 24.84 25.32 23.48
N ASP A 592 24.33 24.10 23.66
CA ASP A 592 25.12 22.87 23.81
C ASP A 592 25.35 22.15 22.46
N GLY A 593 24.86 22.70 21.37
CA GLY A 593 25.02 22.18 20.02
C GLY A 593 23.93 21.18 19.61
N LEU A 594 22.96 20.85 20.46
CA LEU A 594 21.88 19.90 20.18
C LEU A 594 20.51 20.60 20.31
N PRO A 595 19.52 20.25 19.46
CA PRO A 595 18.18 20.81 19.60
C PRO A 595 17.47 20.28 20.86
N ASP A 596 16.83 21.16 21.62
CA ASP A 596 16.10 20.82 22.85
C ASP A 596 14.62 20.52 22.58
N ASN A 597 14.13 19.35 23.00
CA ASN A 597 12.71 19.05 23.04
C ASN A 597 11.99 19.89 24.11
N GLY A 598 10.80 20.40 23.77
CA GLY A 598 10.11 21.46 24.53
C GLY A 598 9.27 21.00 25.72
N GLY A 599 9.14 19.69 25.97
CA GLY A 599 8.24 19.13 26.99
C GLY A 599 6.80 18.91 26.52
N ALA A 600 6.47 19.31 25.29
CA ALA A 600 5.32 18.82 24.53
C ALA A 600 5.84 17.80 23.49
N PRO A 601 5.00 16.87 22.99
CA PRO A 601 5.42 15.98 21.92
C PRO A 601 5.73 16.78 20.64
N ASP A 602 7.00 16.82 20.28
CA ASP A 602 7.55 17.59 19.16
C ASP A 602 8.42 16.72 18.25
N GLN A 603 7.93 15.50 17.98
CA GLN A 603 8.53 14.46 17.14
C GLN A 603 7.49 13.34 16.87
N THR A 604 7.82 12.38 16.00
CA THR A 604 6.94 11.29 15.51
C THR A 604 6.17 10.52 16.59
N PHE A 605 6.72 10.35 17.79
CA PHE A 605 5.99 9.84 18.95
C PHE A 605 5.14 10.95 19.57
N ASP A 606 4.14 11.40 18.83
CA ASP A 606 3.35 12.62 19.01
C ASP A 606 2.45 12.66 20.25
N ASP A 607 2.41 11.60 21.06
CA ASP A 607 1.80 11.58 22.40
C ASP A 607 2.81 11.31 23.53
N TRP A 608 4.11 11.22 23.21
CA TRP A 608 5.17 10.97 24.17
C TRP A 608 6.03 12.24 24.37
N PRO A 609 5.83 12.98 25.48
CA PRO A 609 6.58 14.20 25.73
C PRO A 609 8.04 13.91 26.08
N LEU A 610 8.96 14.60 25.42
CA LEU A 610 10.40 14.60 25.68
C LEU A 610 10.84 16.00 26.13
N LYS A 611 11.90 16.10 26.94
CA LYS A 611 12.37 17.39 27.48
C LYS A 611 13.89 17.52 27.49
N GLY A 612 14.38 18.66 26.97
CA GLY A 612 15.79 18.90 26.72
C GLY A 612 16.29 18.06 25.55
N VAL A 613 17.60 17.85 25.44
CA VAL A 613 18.17 16.95 24.43
C VAL A 613 17.63 15.53 24.60
N SER A 614 17.10 14.93 23.52
CA SER A 614 16.69 13.52 23.47
C SER A 614 17.67 12.64 22.71
N ALA A 615 17.69 11.34 23.03
CA ALA A 615 18.51 10.37 22.29
C ALA A 615 18.08 10.26 20.82
N TYR A 616 16.76 10.21 20.58
CA TYR A 616 16.18 10.11 19.24
C TYR A 616 16.52 11.34 18.37
N CYS A 617 16.06 12.53 18.75
CA CYS A 617 16.27 13.74 17.95
C CYS A 617 17.74 14.17 17.90
N GLY A 618 18.48 14.00 19.01
CA GLY A 618 19.90 14.34 19.06
C GLY A 618 20.75 13.44 18.16
N ALA A 619 20.47 12.13 18.10
CA ALA A 619 21.16 11.24 17.19
C ALA A 619 20.85 11.54 15.72
N LEU A 620 19.57 11.82 15.40
CA LEU A 620 19.15 12.24 14.06
C LEU A 620 19.85 13.52 13.63
N TRP A 621 19.95 14.51 14.51
CA TRP A 621 20.65 15.77 14.27
C TRP A 621 22.12 15.57 13.92
N ILE A 622 22.85 14.76 14.70
CA ILE A 622 24.27 14.46 14.43
C ILE A 622 24.42 13.78 13.06
N ALA A 623 23.59 12.78 12.77
CA ALA A 623 23.63 12.08 11.50
C ALA A 623 23.28 12.99 10.31
N ALA A 624 22.32 13.92 10.48
CA ALA A 624 21.95 14.88 9.47
C ALA A 624 23.06 15.92 9.20
N LEU A 625 23.79 16.36 10.22
CA LEU A 625 24.96 17.23 10.03
C LEU A 625 26.08 16.52 9.25
N GLU A 626 26.35 15.24 9.56
CA GLU A 626 27.30 14.42 8.80
C GLU A 626 26.86 14.28 7.33
N ALA A 627 25.58 14.00 7.10
CA ALA A 627 25.01 13.91 5.76
C ALA A 627 25.14 15.26 5.02
N ALA A 628 24.77 16.38 5.65
CA ALA A 628 24.86 17.71 5.04
C ALA A 628 26.30 18.10 4.68
N LEU A 629 27.28 17.74 5.50
CA LEU A 629 28.70 17.93 5.17
C LEU A 629 29.12 17.10 3.95
N ALA A 630 28.68 15.85 3.88
CA ALA A 630 28.96 14.98 2.73
C ALA A 630 28.27 15.50 1.44
N MET A 631 27.02 15.99 1.54
CA MET A 631 26.31 16.65 0.45
C MET A 631 27.07 17.90 -0.03
N ALA A 632 27.49 18.77 0.90
CA ALA A 632 28.20 20.01 0.62
C ALA A 632 29.52 19.76 -0.11
N GLN A 633 30.29 18.77 0.36
CA GLN A 633 31.54 18.36 -0.26
C GLN A 633 31.30 17.81 -1.67
N GLN A 634 30.28 16.98 -1.85
CA GLN A 634 30.00 16.39 -3.15
C GLN A 634 29.54 17.43 -4.17
N LEU A 635 28.68 18.37 -3.79
CA LEU A 635 28.25 19.47 -4.66
C LEU A 635 29.41 20.42 -5.01
N GLN A 636 30.30 20.69 -4.05
CA GLN A 636 31.49 21.50 -4.31
C GLN A 636 32.45 20.79 -5.29
N LEU A 637 32.74 19.51 -5.05
CA LEU A 637 33.68 18.72 -5.86
C LEU A 637 33.14 18.46 -7.27
N ALA A 638 31.87 18.07 -7.40
CA ALA A 638 31.31 17.62 -8.67
C ALA A 638 30.71 18.76 -9.51
N MET A 639 30.20 19.82 -8.88
CA MET A 639 29.49 20.91 -9.57
C MET A 639 30.10 22.30 -9.34
N GLY A 640 31.09 22.43 -8.46
CA GLY A 640 31.72 23.72 -8.18
C GLY A 640 30.83 24.69 -7.39
N LEU A 641 29.79 24.19 -6.69
CA LEU A 641 28.97 25.03 -5.81
C LEU A 641 29.82 25.54 -4.63
N ASP A 642 29.71 26.83 -4.30
CA ASP A 642 30.32 27.37 -3.09
C ASP A 642 29.48 26.94 -1.88
N THR A 643 30.01 25.99 -1.13
CA THR A 643 29.41 25.47 0.12
C THR A 643 30.33 25.68 1.32
N ALA A 644 31.37 26.53 1.18
CA ALA A 644 32.42 26.64 2.18
C ALA A 644 31.94 27.23 3.51
N THR A 645 30.92 28.08 3.48
CA THR A 645 30.33 28.68 4.68
C THR A 645 29.52 27.65 5.45
N GLU A 646 28.69 26.87 4.75
CA GLU A 646 27.88 25.80 5.31
C GLU A 646 28.76 24.70 5.88
N GLN A 647 29.84 24.30 5.17
CA GLN A 647 30.80 23.32 5.67
C GLN A 647 31.45 23.75 7.00
N ARG A 648 31.89 25.02 7.13
CA ARG A 648 32.44 25.53 8.40
C ARG A 648 31.38 25.56 9.50
N THR A 649 30.18 26.01 9.17
CA THR A 649 29.08 26.18 10.14
C THR A 649 28.61 24.83 10.67
N PHE A 650 28.28 23.90 9.79
CA PHE A 650 27.81 22.56 10.16
C PHE A 650 28.91 21.75 10.84
N GLY A 651 30.16 21.89 10.39
CA GLY A 651 31.31 21.27 11.06
C GLY A 651 31.49 21.73 12.50
N SER A 652 31.34 23.03 12.76
CA SER A 652 31.41 23.57 14.13
C SER A 652 30.26 23.08 15.01
N TRP A 653 29.02 23.00 14.48
CA TRP A 653 27.89 22.47 15.23
C TRP A 653 28.09 20.99 15.54
N LEU A 654 28.53 20.20 14.55
CA LEU A 654 28.76 18.77 14.70
C LEU A 654 29.80 18.45 15.78
N GLU A 655 30.93 19.17 15.80
CA GLU A 655 31.96 19.02 16.83
C GLU A 655 31.39 19.25 18.23
N GLN A 656 30.58 20.30 18.38
CA GLN A 656 29.93 20.63 19.64
C GLN A 656 28.88 19.58 20.05
N SER A 657 28.00 19.16 19.12
CA SER A 657 26.99 18.14 19.38
C SER A 657 27.62 16.83 19.84
N ARG A 658 28.69 16.39 19.17
CA ARG A 658 29.41 15.15 19.51
C ARG A 658 30.08 15.21 20.88
N ALA A 659 30.60 16.38 21.28
CA ALA A 659 31.20 16.55 22.60
C ALA A 659 30.19 16.41 23.74
N ASN A 660 28.92 16.76 23.51
CA ASN A 660 27.90 16.83 24.56
C ASN A 660 26.93 15.65 24.57
N PHE A 661 26.62 15.01 23.44
CA PHE A 661 25.59 13.97 23.34
C PHE A 661 25.77 12.84 24.37
N ASP A 662 26.97 12.25 24.40
CA ASP A 662 27.31 11.19 25.35
C ASP A 662 27.33 11.68 26.80
N ALA A 663 27.90 12.85 27.04
CA ALA A 663 28.00 13.44 28.38
C ALA A 663 26.61 13.67 29.00
N LEU A 664 25.63 14.03 28.15
CA LEU A 664 24.26 14.28 28.56
C LEU A 664 23.44 13.00 28.73
N LEU A 665 23.59 12.02 27.84
CA LEU A 665 22.60 10.94 27.70
C LEU A 665 23.10 9.53 28.05
N TRP A 666 24.39 9.25 27.93
CA TRP A 666 24.92 7.91 28.20
C TRP A 666 24.88 7.60 29.71
N ASN A 667 24.16 6.55 30.10
CA ASN A 667 24.01 6.18 31.51
C ASN A 667 24.97 5.05 31.97
N GLY A 668 25.83 4.56 31.07
CA GLY A 668 26.72 3.41 31.33
C GLY A 668 26.27 2.10 30.67
N GLU A 669 25.02 2.01 30.20
CA GLU A 669 24.46 0.81 29.55
C GLU A 669 23.63 1.14 28.30
N TYR A 670 22.78 2.17 28.37
CA TYR A 670 21.95 2.65 27.27
C TYR A 670 21.84 4.18 27.31
N TYR A 671 21.22 4.78 26.30
CA TYR A 671 20.98 6.22 26.28
C TYR A 671 19.67 6.54 27.00
N LYS A 672 19.73 7.47 27.96
CA LYS A 672 18.51 8.06 28.53
C LYS A 672 17.65 8.60 27.39
N ILE A 673 16.33 8.44 27.50
CA ILE A 673 15.43 8.91 26.44
C ILE A 673 15.61 10.42 26.18
N ASP A 674 15.83 11.18 27.26
CA ASP A 674 16.17 12.60 27.24
C ASP A 674 16.96 13.04 28.48
N ALA A 675 17.43 14.28 28.45
CA ALA A 675 18.28 14.85 29.49
C ALA A 675 17.51 15.29 30.75
N GLU A 676 16.23 15.68 30.63
CA GLU A 676 15.53 16.39 31.71
C GLU A 676 14.28 15.69 32.28
N SER A 677 13.67 14.71 31.62
CA SER A 677 12.47 14.04 32.16
C SER A 677 12.77 13.13 33.35
N GLY A 678 14.00 12.61 33.44
CA GLY A 678 14.42 11.65 34.47
C GLY A 678 13.75 10.28 34.38
N THR A 679 13.10 9.96 33.25
CA THR A 679 12.42 8.67 33.08
C THR A 679 13.40 7.50 32.95
N PRO A 680 13.13 6.34 33.58
CA PRO A 680 14.01 5.17 33.51
C PRO A 680 13.73 4.27 32.30
N VAL A 681 12.98 4.75 31.30
CA VAL A 681 12.56 3.96 30.13
C VAL A 681 13.72 3.72 29.17
N VAL A 682 13.83 2.49 28.69
CA VAL A 682 14.60 2.10 27.51
C VAL A 682 13.70 2.30 26.30
N MET A 683 14.02 3.28 25.44
CA MET A 683 13.30 3.51 24.19
C MET A 683 13.85 2.62 23.09
N ALA A 684 12.97 1.95 22.34
CA ALA A 684 13.35 1.03 21.27
C ALA A 684 14.15 1.73 20.16
N ASP A 685 13.75 2.96 19.83
CA ASP A 685 14.30 3.70 18.70
C ASP A 685 15.33 4.78 19.10
N GLN A 686 15.90 4.66 20.31
CA GLN A 686 16.82 5.65 20.89
C GLN A 686 18.04 6.01 20.02
N LEU A 687 18.41 5.16 19.05
CA LEU A 687 19.58 5.34 18.18
C LEU A 687 19.22 5.31 16.68
N CYS A 688 18.03 5.79 16.29
CA CYS A 688 17.62 5.89 14.88
C CYS A 688 18.64 6.66 14.02
N GLY A 689 19.18 7.78 14.52
CA GLY A 689 20.23 8.52 13.81
C GLY A 689 21.53 7.72 13.63
N ASP A 690 21.93 6.89 14.59
CA ASP A 690 23.12 6.04 14.47
C ASP A 690 22.89 4.91 13.45
N PHE A 691 21.69 4.35 13.41
CA PHE A 691 21.26 3.42 12.36
C PHE A 691 21.45 4.07 10.97
N TYR A 692 20.92 5.27 10.78
CA TYR A 692 21.02 5.99 9.51
C TYR A 692 22.46 6.38 9.14
N ALA A 693 23.25 6.88 10.09
CA ALA A 693 24.65 7.21 9.84
C ALA A 693 25.43 5.99 9.34
N ARG A 694 25.29 4.84 10.02
CA ARG A 694 25.96 3.59 9.64
C ARG A 694 25.46 3.04 8.31
N LEU A 695 24.14 3.07 8.09
CA LEU A 695 23.53 2.66 6.82
C LEU A 695 24.10 3.43 5.63
N LEU A 696 24.35 4.73 5.82
CA LEU A 696 24.81 5.66 4.80
C LEU A 696 26.34 5.73 4.66
N GLY A 697 27.08 4.93 5.44
CA GLY A 697 28.54 4.96 5.47
C GLY A 697 29.11 6.28 6.03
N LEU A 698 28.31 7.03 6.79
CA LEU A 698 28.73 8.23 7.51
C LEU A 698 29.42 7.83 8.83
N PRO A 699 30.21 8.73 9.46
CA PRO A 699 30.75 8.49 10.79
C PRO A 699 29.62 8.16 11.79
N SER A 700 29.79 7.09 12.57
CA SER A 700 28.77 6.69 13.55
C SER A 700 28.51 7.82 14.55
N VAL A 701 27.26 7.94 14.99
CA VAL A 701 26.86 8.92 16.01
C VAL A 701 27.48 8.54 17.35
N VAL A 702 27.46 7.25 17.68
CA VAL A 702 27.99 6.72 18.95
C VAL A 702 29.07 5.66 18.71
N ALA A 703 29.85 5.37 19.75
CA ALA A 703 30.86 4.31 19.72
C ALA A 703 30.20 2.92 19.61
N ASP A 704 30.90 1.98 18.96
CA ASP A 704 30.39 0.63 18.67
C ASP A 704 30.00 -0.17 19.92
N ASP A 705 30.76 -0.03 21.00
CA ASP A 705 30.48 -0.69 22.28
C ASP A 705 29.18 -0.16 22.91
N ARG A 706 28.93 1.15 22.82
CA ARG A 706 27.70 1.78 23.32
C ARG A 706 26.49 1.46 22.47
N ALA A 707 26.64 1.45 21.14
CA ALA A 707 25.57 1.00 20.24
C ALA A 707 25.16 -0.44 20.54
N ARG A 708 26.13 -1.35 20.69
CA ARG A 708 25.87 -2.76 21.05
C ARG A 708 25.20 -2.89 22.42
N SER A 709 25.68 -2.15 23.41
CA SER A 709 25.11 -2.16 24.76
C SER A 709 23.67 -1.64 24.79
N ALA A 710 23.38 -0.54 24.09
CA ALA A 710 22.04 0.02 23.98
C ALA A 710 21.08 -0.93 23.25
N LEU A 711 21.51 -1.53 22.14
CA LEU A 711 20.74 -2.56 21.43
C LEU A 711 20.50 -3.77 22.32
N GLN A 712 21.49 -4.24 23.08
CA GLN A 712 21.28 -5.32 24.04
C GLN A 712 20.21 -4.96 25.08
N ALA A 713 20.22 -3.75 25.63
CA ALA A 713 19.21 -3.29 26.58
C ALA A 713 17.80 -3.25 25.94
N VAL A 714 17.69 -2.79 24.68
CA VAL A 714 16.42 -2.81 23.92
C VAL A 714 15.94 -4.24 23.69
N ARG A 715 16.82 -5.16 23.27
CA ARG A 715 16.47 -6.57 23.05
C ARG A 715 15.92 -7.21 24.33
N GLU A 716 16.63 -7.04 25.44
CA GLU A 716 16.26 -7.68 26.70
C GLU A 716 14.98 -7.09 27.31
N ALA A 717 14.88 -5.75 27.36
CA ALA A 717 13.74 -5.08 27.98
C ALA A 717 12.50 -5.07 27.08
N CYS A 718 12.65 -4.57 25.85
CA CYS A 718 11.53 -4.22 24.98
C CYS A 718 11.08 -5.35 24.05
N PHE A 719 11.91 -6.38 23.84
CA PHE A 719 11.56 -7.54 23.02
C PHE A 719 11.37 -8.80 23.87
N GLU A 720 12.44 -9.33 24.48
CA GLU A 720 12.40 -10.58 25.24
C GLU A 720 11.53 -10.45 26.51
N GLY A 721 11.65 -9.34 27.23
CA GLY A 721 10.84 -9.02 28.40
C GLY A 721 9.37 -8.70 28.08
N PHE A 722 9.06 -8.33 26.83
CA PHE A 722 7.71 -7.94 26.42
C PHE A 722 6.98 -9.07 25.71
N GLN A 723 5.99 -9.67 26.37
CA GLN A 723 5.20 -10.78 25.83
C GLN A 723 6.07 -11.97 25.34
N GLY A 724 7.30 -12.11 25.87
CA GLY A 724 8.25 -13.13 25.45
C GLY A 724 8.69 -12.99 23.98
N GLY A 725 8.70 -11.78 23.43
CA GLY A 725 9.09 -11.50 22.04
C GLY A 725 8.07 -11.92 20.96
N ARG A 726 6.89 -12.41 21.34
CA ARG A 726 5.89 -12.92 20.37
C ARG A 726 5.14 -11.85 19.58
N LEU A 727 5.13 -10.61 20.08
CA LEU A 727 4.42 -9.50 19.44
C LEU A 727 5.36 -8.64 18.58
N GLY A 728 6.62 -8.50 19.01
CA GLY A 728 7.57 -7.53 18.51
C GLY A 728 8.18 -6.74 19.67
N VAL A 729 8.96 -5.71 19.34
CA VAL A 729 9.58 -4.78 20.28
C VAL A 729 8.58 -3.68 20.64
N ALA A 730 8.28 -3.54 21.93
CA ALA A 730 7.50 -2.41 22.44
C ALA A 730 8.31 -1.10 22.33
N ASN A 731 7.64 0.02 22.09
CA ASN A 731 8.32 1.31 21.94
C ASN A 731 9.14 1.74 23.17
N GLY A 732 8.68 1.41 24.38
CA GLY A 732 9.42 1.77 25.58
C GLY A 732 9.00 1.06 26.87
N LEU A 733 9.96 0.44 27.54
CA LEU A 733 9.76 -0.23 28.83
C LEU A 733 10.86 0.11 29.82
N ARG A 734 10.63 -0.17 31.11
CA ARG A 734 11.71 -0.16 32.10
C ARG A 734 12.69 -1.30 31.79
N ARG A 735 13.90 -1.21 32.35
CA ARG A 735 14.96 -2.22 32.12
C ARG A 735 14.57 -3.66 32.50
N ASP A 736 13.63 -3.82 33.43
CA ASP A 736 13.07 -5.12 33.85
C ASP A 736 11.91 -5.62 32.98
N GLY A 737 11.59 -4.92 31.88
CA GLY A 737 10.50 -5.25 30.95
C GLY A 737 9.12 -4.81 31.43
N THR A 738 9.01 -4.12 32.56
CA THR A 738 7.72 -3.62 33.05
C THR A 738 7.37 -2.25 32.44
N PRO A 739 6.07 -1.95 32.26
CA PRO A 739 5.64 -0.65 31.74
C PRO A 739 5.95 0.49 32.72
N LEU A 740 6.22 1.69 32.18
CA LEU A 740 6.28 2.90 33.02
C LEU A 740 4.91 3.18 33.64
N ASP A 741 3.88 3.17 32.79
CA ASP A 741 2.45 3.21 33.10
C ASP A 741 1.78 2.01 32.41
N PRO A 742 1.15 1.08 33.16
CA PRO A 742 0.41 -0.05 32.58
C PRO A 742 -0.73 0.35 31.62
N ASN A 743 -1.20 1.60 31.69
CA ASN A 743 -2.24 2.13 30.80
C ASN A 743 -1.67 3.01 29.68
N GLY A 744 -0.35 3.11 29.57
CA GLY A 744 0.31 3.91 28.53
C GLY A 744 -0.11 3.47 27.13
N THR A 745 -0.27 4.43 26.23
CA THR A 745 -0.63 4.19 24.82
C THR A 745 0.61 3.85 24.02
N HIS A 746 1.41 4.85 23.65
CA HIS A 746 2.55 4.72 22.73
C HIS A 746 3.65 3.80 23.25
N PRO A 747 4.08 3.86 24.52
CA PRO A 747 5.19 3.02 24.99
C PRO A 747 4.91 1.51 24.92
N LEU A 748 3.64 1.10 24.99
CA LEU A 748 3.22 -0.31 25.02
C LEU A 748 2.76 -0.84 23.67
N GLU A 749 2.80 -0.01 22.65
CA GLU A 749 2.53 -0.40 21.27
C GLU A 749 3.78 -1.01 20.63
N VAL A 750 3.54 -1.94 19.70
CA VAL A 750 4.54 -2.42 18.75
C VAL A 750 4.26 -1.71 17.44
N TRP A 751 5.07 -0.71 17.12
CA TRP A 751 4.99 -0.02 15.83
C TRP A 751 5.65 -0.87 14.76
N THR A 752 4.88 -1.30 13.77
CA THR A 752 5.29 -2.31 12.77
C THR A 752 6.51 -1.84 11.98
N GLY A 753 6.46 -0.60 11.48
CA GLY A 753 7.55 -0.01 10.70
C GLY A 753 8.82 0.26 11.52
N ILE A 754 8.70 0.71 12.77
CA ILE A 754 9.85 0.89 13.67
C ILE A 754 10.52 -0.45 13.95
N ASN A 755 9.74 -1.51 14.16
CA ASN A 755 10.28 -2.85 14.38
C ASN A 755 11.10 -3.35 13.18
N PHE A 756 10.64 -3.07 11.95
CA PHE A 756 11.40 -3.41 10.75
C PHE A 756 12.67 -2.56 10.59
N GLY A 757 12.61 -1.25 10.89
CA GLY A 757 13.79 -0.38 10.92
C GLY A 757 14.82 -0.83 11.97
N LEU A 758 14.37 -1.13 13.19
CA LEU A 758 15.21 -1.64 14.26
C LEU A 758 15.82 -3.00 13.91
N ALA A 759 15.07 -3.90 13.29
CA ALA A 759 15.60 -5.17 12.78
C ALA A 759 16.71 -4.94 11.74
N ALA A 760 16.54 -3.99 10.82
CA ALA A 760 17.58 -3.60 9.88
C ALA A 760 18.83 -3.07 10.60
N TYR A 761 18.66 -2.33 11.70
CA TYR A 761 19.78 -1.87 12.51
C TYR A 761 20.54 -3.01 13.21
N TYR A 762 19.84 -3.95 13.86
CA TYR A 762 20.47 -5.16 14.40
C TYR A 762 21.24 -5.92 13.32
N ARG A 763 20.68 -6.02 12.11
CA ARG A 763 21.34 -6.70 11.00
C ARG A 763 22.65 -6.02 10.61
N LEU A 764 22.67 -4.69 10.51
CA LEU A 764 23.88 -3.90 10.25
C LEU A 764 24.94 -4.07 11.35
N MET A 765 24.52 -4.22 12.61
CA MET A 765 25.43 -4.42 13.75
C MET A 765 25.94 -5.87 13.89
N GLY A 766 25.53 -6.76 12.99
CA GLY A 766 25.95 -8.17 12.95
C GLY A 766 25.04 -9.13 13.72
N GLU A 767 23.91 -8.67 14.25
CA GLU A 767 22.95 -9.47 15.02
C GLU A 767 21.78 -9.96 14.16
N GLY A 768 22.09 -10.68 13.08
CA GLY A 768 21.10 -11.16 12.12
C GLY A 768 20.03 -12.09 12.71
N GLY A 769 20.37 -12.87 13.75
CA GLY A 769 19.39 -13.73 14.45
C GLY A 769 18.29 -12.92 15.14
N THR A 770 18.66 -11.85 15.85
CA THR A 770 17.72 -10.94 16.52
C THR A 770 16.88 -10.17 15.49
N ALA A 771 17.50 -9.69 14.41
CA ALA A 771 16.79 -9.02 13.32
C ALA A 771 15.65 -9.89 12.73
N LEU A 772 15.96 -11.16 12.44
CA LEU A 772 14.98 -12.10 11.89
C LEU A 772 13.90 -12.49 12.92
N ALA A 773 14.25 -12.58 14.20
CA ALA A 773 13.28 -12.87 15.27
C ALA A 773 12.25 -11.74 15.43
N ILE A 774 12.70 -10.48 15.49
CA ILE A 774 11.83 -9.30 15.58
C ILE A 774 10.90 -9.24 14.36
N THR A 775 11.46 -9.37 13.16
CA THR A 775 10.68 -9.31 11.91
C THR A 775 9.66 -10.45 11.84
N GLY A 776 10.09 -11.67 12.20
CA GLY A 776 9.22 -12.85 12.22
C GLY A 776 8.02 -12.67 13.15
N ALA A 777 8.23 -12.10 14.34
CA ALA A 777 7.16 -11.82 15.29
C ALA A 777 6.10 -10.88 14.69
N VAL A 778 6.51 -9.74 14.12
CA VAL A 778 5.57 -8.78 13.51
C VAL A 778 4.85 -9.38 12.31
N VAL A 779 5.56 -10.06 11.41
CA VAL A 779 4.95 -10.71 10.22
C VAL A 779 3.93 -11.78 10.62
N GLU A 780 4.20 -12.57 11.66
CA GLU A 780 3.25 -13.58 12.16
C GLU A 780 1.97 -12.92 12.68
N GLN A 781 2.08 -11.82 13.43
CA GLN A 781 0.91 -11.08 13.93
C GLN A 781 0.08 -10.48 12.78
N VAL A 782 0.73 -9.86 11.79
CA VAL A 782 0.01 -9.22 10.66
C VAL A 782 -0.74 -10.27 9.83
N TYR A 783 -0.04 -11.30 9.35
CA TYR A 783 -0.59 -12.25 8.38
C TYR A 783 -1.38 -13.40 9.01
N GLY A 784 -1.20 -13.66 10.30
CA GLY A 784 -2.01 -14.57 11.10
C GLY A 784 -3.23 -13.89 11.73
N GLY A 785 -3.10 -12.61 12.08
CA GLY A 785 -4.08 -11.84 12.84
C GLY A 785 -5.17 -11.14 12.03
N GLY A 786 -5.23 -11.33 10.71
CA GLY A 786 -6.26 -10.72 9.87
C GLY A 786 -5.97 -9.29 9.45
N LEU A 787 -4.70 -8.89 9.45
CA LEU A 787 -4.25 -7.54 9.07
C LEU A 787 -3.57 -7.52 7.68
N GLN A 788 -3.58 -8.63 6.93
CA GLN A 788 -3.00 -8.69 5.60
C GLN A 788 -3.65 -7.65 4.66
N PHE A 789 -2.83 -6.92 3.89
CA PHE A 789 -3.26 -5.83 3.01
C PHE A 789 -4.03 -4.69 3.73
N ARG A 790 -3.76 -4.53 5.03
CA ARG A 790 -4.20 -3.43 5.89
C ARG A 790 -3.27 -3.29 7.10
N THR A 791 -1.97 -3.50 6.88
CA THR A 791 -0.95 -3.49 7.93
C THR A 791 -1.04 -2.17 8.71
N PRO A 792 -1.15 -2.21 10.05
CA PRO A 792 -1.35 -1.01 10.83
C PRO A 792 -0.05 -0.36 11.29
N GLU A 793 -0.13 0.87 11.79
CA GLU A 793 0.99 1.48 12.52
C GLU A 793 1.35 0.62 13.72
N ALA A 794 0.35 0.32 14.56
CA ALA A 794 0.58 -0.31 15.85
C ALA A 794 -0.31 -1.52 16.10
N ILE A 795 0.26 -2.53 16.76
CA ILE A 795 -0.47 -3.65 17.40
C ILE A 795 -0.18 -3.69 18.90
N THR A 796 -1.09 -4.28 19.68
CA THR A 796 -0.98 -4.37 21.14
C THR A 796 -1.17 -5.79 21.68
N ALA A 797 -0.74 -6.01 22.92
CA ALA A 797 -0.87 -7.30 23.61
C ALA A 797 -2.33 -7.72 23.90
N VAL A 798 -3.30 -6.80 23.77
CA VAL A 798 -4.73 -7.08 23.97
C VAL A 798 -5.47 -7.35 22.66
N ASN A 799 -4.74 -7.72 21.60
CA ASN A 799 -5.29 -8.07 20.28
C ASN A 799 -6.04 -6.92 19.59
N THR A 800 -5.53 -5.69 19.76
CA THR A 800 -6.05 -4.50 19.07
C THR A 800 -4.98 -3.85 18.19
N PHE A 801 -5.40 -3.08 17.20
CA PHE A 801 -4.53 -2.29 16.33
C PHE A 801 -4.94 -0.81 16.28
N ARG A 802 -4.04 0.05 15.80
CA ARG A 802 -4.29 1.47 15.52
C ARG A 802 -3.81 1.83 14.12
N ALA A 803 -4.63 2.58 13.39
CA ALA A 803 -4.37 3.12 12.05
C ALA A 803 -3.94 2.06 11.02
N CYS A 804 -4.89 1.52 10.24
CA CYS A 804 -4.60 0.52 9.21
C CYS A 804 -4.23 1.15 7.86
N HIS A 805 -3.66 0.36 6.94
CA HIS A 805 -3.12 0.87 5.65
C HIS A 805 -1.99 1.89 5.86
N TYR A 806 -0.97 1.48 6.64
CA TYR A 806 0.00 2.43 7.18
C TYR A 806 1.35 2.41 6.44
N LEU A 807 1.77 3.59 5.97
CA LEU A 807 2.97 3.82 5.18
C LEU A 807 4.24 3.23 5.78
N ARG A 808 4.38 3.28 7.11
CA ARG A 808 5.58 2.82 7.83
C ARG A 808 5.87 1.33 7.63
N ALA A 809 4.86 0.50 7.33
CA ALA A 809 5.00 -0.94 7.19
C ALA A 809 5.98 -1.35 6.07
N MET A 810 6.13 -0.51 5.03
CA MET A 810 7.09 -0.73 3.94
C MET A 810 8.56 -0.70 4.38
N ALA A 811 8.85 -0.31 5.63
CA ALA A 811 10.17 -0.38 6.25
C ALA A 811 10.78 -1.79 6.28
N ILE A 812 9.99 -2.85 6.09
CA ILE A 812 10.50 -4.21 5.91
C ILE A 812 11.56 -4.31 4.79
N TRP A 813 11.51 -3.42 3.80
CA TRP A 813 12.52 -3.33 2.73
C TRP A 813 13.88 -2.80 3.21
N ALA A 814 13.98 -2.16 4.36
CA ALA A 814 15.26 -1.84 5.00
C ALA A 814 16.00 -3.10 5.44
N LEU A 815 15.28 -4.13 5.89
CA LEU A 815 15.87 -5.41 6.25
C LEU A 815 16.40 -6.14 5.00
N TRP A 816 15.67 -6.10 3.88
CA TRP A 816 16.20 -6.59 2.60
C TRP A 816 17.49 -5.86 2.23
N ALA A 817 17.47 -4.54 2.25
CA ALA A 817 18.62 -3.72 1.89
C ALA A 817 19.86 -4.05 2.73
N THR A 818 19.71 -4.07 4.05
CA THR A 818 20.82 -4.35 4.99
C THR A 818 21.27 -5.81 4.97
N HIS A 819 20.37 -6.76 4.70
CA HIS A 819 20.71 -8.19 4.61
C HIS A 819 21.42 -8.57 3.31
N THR A 820 21.13 -7.85 2.22
CA THR A 820 21.68 -8.12 0.90
C THR A 820 22.85 -7.22 0.51
N GLY A 821 23.11 -6.17 1.30
CA GLY A 821 24.07 -5.13 0.92
C GLY A 821 23.57 -4.27 -0.23
N TRP A 822 22.28 -3.90 -0.20
CA TRP A 822 21.61 -3.09 -1.22
C TRP A 822 21.68 -3.70 -2.63
N GLN A 823 21.51 -5.02 -2.72
CA GLN A 823 21.49 -5.69 -4.01
C GLN A 823 20.30 -5.16 -4.85
N PRO A 824 20.53 -4.66 -6.07
CA PRO A 824 19.45 -4.12 -6.91
C PRO A 824 18.49 -5.22 -7.35
N ILE A 825 17.22 -4.84 -7.48
CA ILE A 825 16.16 -5.69 -8.04
C ILE A 825 16.05 -5.42 -9.54
N PRO A 826 15.91 -6.46 -10.40
CA PRO A 826 15.84 -6.28 -11.84
C PRO A 826 14.78 -5.24 -12.26
N GLY A 827 15.20 -4.27 -13.07
CA GLY A 827 14.35 -3.20 -13.58
C GLY A 827 14.40 -1.92 -12.74
N ALA A 828 14.78 -1.99 -11.47
CA ALA A 828 14.85 -0.80 -10.59
C ALA A 828 15.90 0.22 -11.03
N GLU A 829 16.93 -0.21 -11.77
CA GLU A 829 17.98 0.64 -12.33
C GLU A 829 17.52 1.54 -13.49
N ARG A 830 16.31 1.35 -13.99
CA ARG A 830 15.80 2.12 -15.15
C ARG A 830 15.55 3.58 -14.77
N GLU A 831 16.10 4.48 -15.58
CA GLU A 831 15.73 5.88 -15.57
C GLU A 831 14.31 6.06 -16.14
N ALA A 832 13.60 7.07 -15.65
CA ALA A 832 12.36 7.47 -16.31
C ALA A 832 12.70 8.04 -17.69
N LEU A 833 12.18 7.41 -18.75
CA LEU A 833 12.25 8.00 -20.08
C LEU A 833 11.51 9.33 -20.05
N ALA A 834 12.18 10.41 -20.46
CA ALA A 834 11.51 11.68 -20.72
C ALA A 834 10.43 11.44 -21.80
N ALA A 835 9.19 11.81 -21.48
CA ALA A 835 8.04 11.68 -22.37
C ALA A 835 8.23 12.46 -23.68
#